data_AF-A0A0G4GYP1-F1
#
_entry.id   AF-A0A0G4GYP1-F1
#
_cell.length_a   1.000
_cell.length_b   1.000
_cell.length_c   1.000
_cell.angle_alpha   90.00
_cell.angle_beta   90.00
_cell.angle_gamma   90.00
#
_symmetry.space_group_name_H-M   'P 1'
#
loop_
_entity.id
_entity.type
_entity.pdbx_description
1 polymer ?
#
loop_
_entity_poly.entity_id
_entity_poly.type
_entity_poly.pdbx_seq_one_letter_code
_entity_poly.pdbx_strand_id
1 'polypeptide(L)'
;MSGTGLPRVAVIGGGRMGLARWEQVKAIGVVVPVCIVEMWEEKRNDLLSQGYPVVGSLDDLPPVDGAVVSTPTASHKALIQQLAKRNIHIYCEKPISFTVSEIRECYEIARQHGVQLHAGWMKRFDPDFLKVKRRLVSLGGDFLHVHMVNRDFPVPPKSILSQLGDIWSDCTVHEFNLALWLSNGEMPVEVFARGVCALGEESGVMDRSVTHLTFKGGRTMTIENSRHSPPKEKYDQRLEVVTASELLETGFPQRDLHPLPDGDFSFPQRYKEAFEAEMAFFAQCIQAAAKGETPPLPVNREEDDVNTALLAEACNRSNLTRRVVKITTAEVGRPGGAVLSFDGAPFGLRFVGLGVFGQNMFGFVQSLVDAGEMGGVSLLPPFTRKSGLDWEKDVLRDGETAGVYICTPDDQHDWQALECLQHGKAVLVEKPLTKFEQLRRQAVGSGVVMMVGFQRRFDSRVREAKKFIEANRQRVKRVVFLSDEPVPGPLPDDLEQTLRNSCCHECDLVSFLFPSGDLKVVEVVRTGVNSLRVCLDAGGVPVEIRFAKGHKEFANEIVVEANEEKEGGENRKMMFGFRGVPREARTVGGGGDGQFWCDEYASAYKQMFRTFCDLSKGSEEVVQMTGALRSHGRGFSLLEEVCGRWRERGGGRDTGTAAV
;
A
#
# COMPACT_ATOMS: atom_id res chain seq x y z
N MET A 1 -19.44 1.68 38.37
CA MET A 1 -18.43 2.65 38.84
C MET A 1 -17.87 2.18 40.17
N SER A 2 -16.56 1.96 40.28
CA SER A 2 -15.87 1.63 41.54
C SER A 2 -15.62 2.89 42.38
N GLY A 3 -15.54 2.74 43.71
CA GLY A 3 -15.68 3.79 44.73
C GLY A 3 -14.66 4.94 44.83
N THR A 4 -13.94 5.30 43.76
CA THR A 4 -13.03 6.47 43.73
C THR A 4 -13.50 7.59 42.79
N GLY A 5 -14.50 7.36 41.93
CA GLY A 5 -15.03 8.37 40.99
C GLY A 5 -14.09 8.76 39.82
N LEU A 6 -12.83 8.31 39.83
CA LEU A 6 -11.85 8.55 38.76
C LEU A 6 -11.91 7.45 37.68
N PRO A 7 -11.69 7.80 36.39
CA PRO A 7 -11.59 6.82 35.31
C PRO A 7 -10.48 5.80 35.53
N ARG A 8 -10.76 4.53 35.27
CA ARG A 8 -9.82 3.42 35.30
C ARG A 8 -9.20 3.24 33.93
N VAL A 9 -7.87 3.27 33.83
CA VAL A 9 -7.16 3.24 32.54
C VAL A 9 -6.12 2.14 32.51
N ALA A 10 -6.09 1.37 31.41
CA ALA A 10 -5.04 0.40 31.10
C ALA A 10 -4.13 0.90 29.98
N VAL A 11 -2.91 0.37 29.92
CA VAL A 11 -1.96 0.62 28.82
C VAL A 11 -1.80 -0.66 28.00
N ILE A 12 -1.94 -0.58 26.68
CA ILE A 12 -1.79 -1.70 25.77
C ILE A 12 -0.43 -1.60 25.09
N GLY A 13 0.45 -2.57 25.34
CA GLY A 13 1.85 -2.60 24.92
C GLY A 13 2.80 -2.18 26.04
N GLY A 14 3.80 -3.02 26.32
CA GLY A 14 4.83 -2.83 27.35
C GLY A 14 6.20 -2.39 26.81
N GLY A 15 6.22 -1.79 25.61
CA GLY A 15 7.42 -1.24 24.98
C GLY A 15 7.84 0.11 25.57
N ARG A 16 8.84 0.77 24.97
CA ARG A 16 9.37 2.07 25.44
C ARG A 16 8.27 3.13 25.63
N MET A 17 7.39 3.29 24.64
CA MET A 17 6.26 4.21 24.72
C MET A 17 5.22 3.77 25.74
N GLY A 18 4.86 2.49 25.75
CA GLY A 18 3.91 1.95 26.72
C GLY A 18 4.33 2.18 28.18
N LEU A 19 5.61 1.99 28.50
CA LEU A 19 6.13 2.27 29.83
C LEU A 19 6.13 3.77 30.15
N ALA A 20 6.49 4.62 29.19
CA ALA A 20 6.38 6.07 29.37
C ALA A 20 4.93 6.49 29.64
N ARG A 21 3.96 5.91 28.91
CA ARG A 21 2.53 6.14 29.12
C ARG A 21 2.05 5.62 30.47
N TRP A 22 2.52 4.46 30.91
CA TRP A 22 2.21 3.93 32.24
C TRP A 22 2.66 4.89 33.35
N GLU A 23 3.89 5.40 33.28
CA GLU A 23 4.38 6.38 34.25
C GLU A 23 3.57 7.68 34.21
N GLN A 24 3.15 8.14 33.03
CA GLN A 24 2.31 9.34 32.89
C GLN A 24 0.91 9.13 33.47
N VAL A 25 0.25 8.01 33.17
CA VAL A 25 -1.07 7.65 33.71
C VAL A 25 -1.02 7.61 35.25
N LYS A 26 0.08 7.10 35.84
CA LYS A 26 0.30 7.17 37.30
C LYS A 26 0.49 8.60 37.80
N ALA A 27 1.28 9.41 37.09
CA ALA A 27 1.72 10.73 37.55
C ALA A 27 0.59 11.78 37.56
N ILE A 28 -0.34 11.74 36.61
CA ILE A 28 -1.36 12.79 36.46
C ILE A 28 -2.39 12.84 37.59
N GLY A 29 -2.55 11.77 38.37
CA GLY A 29 -3.44 11.74 39.54
C GLY A 29 -4.95 11.88 39.27
N VAL A 30 -5.38 11.98 38.00
CA VAL A 30 -6.79 12.13 37.59
C VAL A 30 -7.41 10.85 37.00
N VAL A 31 -6.67 9.74 37.04
CA VAL A 31 -7.10 8.40 36.61
C VAL A 31 -6.55 7.33 37.57
N VAL A 32 -7.16 6.15 37.56
CA VAL A 32 -6.67 4.96 38.25
C VAL A 32 -5.95 4.06 37.24
N PRO A 33 -4.61 3.94 37.27
CA PRO A 33 -3.87 2.99 36.44
C PRO A 33 -4.21 1.55 36.88
N VAL A 34 -4.60 0.70 35.92
CA VAL A 34 -5.04 -0.68 36.21
C VAL A 34 -3.95 -1.70 35.92
N CYS A 35 -3.56 -1.84 34.65
CA CYS A 35 -2.51 -2.77 34.23
C CYS A 35 -1.93 -2.41 32.86
N ILE A 36 -0.81 -3.04 32.54
CA ILE A 36 -0.25 -3.12 31.19
C ILE A 36 -0.75 -4.42 30.54
N VAL A 37 -1.12 -4.38 29.26
CA VAL A 37 -1.41 -5.58 28.47
C VAL A 37 -0.22 -5.85 27.56
N GLU A 38 0.43 -7.01 27.73
CA GLU A 38 1.62 -7.40 26.96
C GLU A 38 1.53 -8.85 26.48
N MET A 39 1.43 -9.00 25.16
CA MET A 39 1.23 -10.29 24.49
C MET A 39 2.47 -11.17 24.53
N TRP A 40 3.67 -10.58 24.49
CA TRP A 40 4.92 -11.34 24.46
C TRP A 40 5.27 -11.82 25.86
N GLU A 41 5.25 -13.15 26.05
CA GLU A 41 5.47 -13.76 27.36
C GLU A 41 6.80 -13.37 28.01
N GLU A 42 7.89 -13.37 27.25
CA GLU A 42 9.19 -12.94 27.74
C GLU A 42 9.15 -11.49 28.26
N LYS A 43 8.55 -10.58 27.49
CA LYS A 43 8.43 -9.18 27.89
C LYS A 43 7.51 -8.98 29.08
N ARG A 44 6.41 -9.74 29.13
CA ARG A 44 5.49 -9.73 30.27
C ARG A 44 6.18 -10.21 31.55
N ASN A 45 6.98 -11.27 31.48
CA ASN A 45 7.73 -11.78 32.63
C ASN A 45 8.78 -10.77 33.13
N ASP A 46 9.49 -10.10 32.20
CA ASP A 46 10.40 -8.99 32.51
C ASP A 46 9.66 -7.87 33.27
N LEU A 47 8.51 -7.43 32.78
CA LEU A 47 7.72 -6.38 33.42
C LEU A 47 7.16 -6.79 34.80
N LEU A 48 6.69 -8.03 34.93
CA LEU A 48 6.27 -8.57 36.22
C LEU A 48 7.42 -8.59 37.23
N SER A 49 8.64 -8.95 36.81
CA SER A 49 9.82 -8.94 37.67
C SER A 49 10.22 -7.54 38.14
N GLN A 50 9.86 -6.51 37.38
CA GLN A 50 10.04 -5.10 37.73
C GLN A 50 8.88 -4.52 38.57
N GLY A 51 7.86 -5.34 38.89
CA GLY A 51 6.73 -4.95 39.73
C GLY A 51 5.58 -4.24 39.01
N TYR A 52 5.54 -4.28 37.67
CA TYR A 52 4.39 -3.77 36.92
C TYR A 52 3.21 -4.75 37.01
N PRO A 53 1.96 -4.27 37.16
CA PRO A 53 0.78 -5.09 36.99
C PRO A 53 0.56 -5.37 35.50
N VAL A 54 0.69 -6.63 35.07
CA VAL A 54 0.63 -6.99 33.65
C VAL A 54 -0.31 -8.19 33.41
N VAL A 55 -1.09 -8.13 32.34
CA VAL A 55 -1.90 -9.24 31.83
C VAL A 55 -1.48 -9.61 30.40
N GLY A 56 -1.76 -10.85 29.98
CA GLY A 56 -1.26 -11.38 28.70
C GLY A 56 -2.08 -10.97 27.49
N SER A 57 -3.38 -10.73 27.68
CA SER A 57 -4.30 -10.45 26.58
C SER A 57 -5.35 -9.43 26.98
N LEU A 58 -6.07 -8.93 25.97
CA LEU A 58 -7.26 -8.14 26.22
C LEU A 58 -8.35 -8.95 26.96
N ASP A 59 -8.44 -10.27 26.78
CA ASP A 59 -9.47 -11.08 27.46
C ASP A 59 -9.26 -11.16 28.98
N ASP A 60 -8.00 -11.01 29.41
CA ASP A 60 -7.61 -10.97 30.82
C ASP A 60 -7.69 -9.55 31.42
N LEU A 61 -8.09 -8.55 30.62
CA LEU A 61 -8.14 -7.15 31.03
C LEU A 61 -9.25 -6.93 32.08
N PRO A 62 -8.92 -6.47 33.31
CA PRO A 62 -9.92 -6.10 34.29
C PRO A 62 -10.82 -4.96 33.77
N PRO A 63 -12.01 -4.75 34.36
CA PRO A 63 -12.86 -3.63 33.97
C PRO A 63 -12.12 -2.29 34.03
N VAL A 64 -12.12 -1.58 32.90
CA VAL A 64 -11.53 -0.25 32.71
C VAL A 64 -12.48 0.64 31.94
N ASP A 65 -12.37 1.95 32.14
CA ASP A 65 -13.14 2.96 31.43
C ASP A 65 -12.40 3.43 30.16
N GLY A 66 -11.07 3.36 30.16
CA GLY A 66 -10.24 3.73 29.01
C GLY A 66 -9.00 2.85 28.81
N ALA A 67 -8.44 2.90 27.61
CA ALA A 67 -7.21 2.21 27.25
C ALA A 67 -6.29 3.10 26.40
N VAL A 68 -4.99 3.04 26.69
CA VAL A 68 -3.92 3.73 25.96
C VAL A 68 -3.21 2.72 25.06
N VAL A 69 -3.48 2.76 23.76
CA VAL A 69 -2.86 1.88 22.76
C VAL A 69 -1.48 2.44 22.37
N SER A 70 -0.43 1.75 22.78
CA SER A 70 0.99 2.11 22.55
C SER A 70 1.77 0.96 21.91
N THR A 71 1.09 0.15 21.10
CA THR A 71 1.65 -0.94 20.31
C THR A 71 2.13 -0.44 18.94
N PRO A 72 2.80 -1.27 18.10
CA PRO A 72 3.12 -0.90 16.72
C PRO A 72 1.86 -0.55 15.90
N THR A 73 1.95 0.46 15.03
CA THR A 73 0.83 1.00 14.22
C THR A 73 0.01 -0.08 13.50
N ALA A 74 0.66 -1.13 12.97
CA ALA A 74 -0.04 -2.21 12.28
C ALA A 74 -1.10 -2.94 13.13
N SER A 75 -1.03 -2.84 14.46
CA SER A 75 -2.00 -3.44 15.38
C SER A 75 -3.11 -2.48 15.86
N HIS A 76 -2.98 -1.18 15.61
CA HIS A 76 -3.87 -0.15 16.17
C HIS A 76 -5.32 -0.37 15.78
N LYS A 77 -5.63 -0.51 14.49
CA LYS A 77 -7.00 -0.74 14.00
C LYS A 77 -7.68 -1.94 14.67
N ALA A 78 -6.99 -3.07 14.73
CA ALA A 78 -7.52 -4.29 15.35
C ALA A 78 -7.78 -4.10 16.85
N LEU A 79 -6.89 -3.38 17.56
CA LEU A 79 -7.06 -3.07 18.98
C LEU A 79 -8.17 -2.06 19.22
N ILE A 80 -8.26 -1.01 18.40
CA ILE A 80 -9.37 -0.03 18.42
C ILE A 80 -10.70 -0.75 18.29
N GLN A 81 -10.83 -1.66 17.33
CA GLN A 81 -12.05 -2.44 17.13
C GLN A 81 -12.39 -3.33 18.34
N GLN A 82 -11.40 -4.00 18.93
CA GLN A 82 -11.62 -4.86 20.10
C GLN A 82 -12.01 -4.07 21.35
N LEU A 83 -11.39 -2.91 21.57
CA LEU A 83 -11.68 -2.03 22.71
C LEU A 83 -13.05 -1.35 22.56
N ALA A 84 -13.39 -0.86 21.36
CA ALA A 84 -14.68 -0.25 21.07
C ALA A 84 -15.84 -1.23 21.30
N LYS A 85 -15.71 -2.49 20.88
CA LYS A 85 -16.70 -3.56 21.14
C LYS A 85 -16.96 -3.82 22.62
N ARG A 86 -16.03 -3.43 23.48
CA ARG A 86 -16.12 -3.56 24.94
C ARG A 86 -16.55 -2.26 25.63
N ASN A 87 -16.92 -1.25 24.85
CA ASN A 87 -17.28 0.09 25.31
C ASN A 87 -16.16 0.76 26.13
N ILE A 88 -14.90 0.51 25.76
CA ILE A 88 -13.72 1.13 26.39
C ILE A 88 -13.32 2.35 25.55
N HIS A 89 -13.15 3.53 26.18
CA HIS A 89 -12.64 4.72 25.50
C HIS A 89 -11.17 4.57 25.12
N ILE A 90 -10.75 5.14 23.99
CA ILE A 90 -9.47 4.79 23.37
C ILE A 90 -8.61 6.05 23.21
N TYR A 91 -7.41 5.99 23.77
CA TYR A 91 -6.27 6.81 23.36
C TYR A 91 -5.42 5.93 22.44
N CYS A 92 -5.09 6.40 21.24
CA CYS A 92 -4.24 5.70 20.30
C CYS A 92 -3.00 6.52 20.00
N GLU A 93 -1.81 5.94 20.19
CA GLU A 93 -0.58 6.55 19.71
C GLU A 93 -0.62 6.81 18.22
N LYS A 94 0.16 7.81 17.78
CA LYS A 94 0.27 8.17 16.38
C LYS A 94 1.13 7.20 15.57
N PRO A 95 0.90 7.11 14.25
CA PRO A 95 -0.38 7.42 13.60
C PRO A 95 -1.40 6.31 13.88
N ILE A 96 -2.71 6.62 13.84
CA ILE A 96 -3.79 5.61 13.99
C ILE A 96 -3.65 4.47 12.97
N SER A 97 -3.33 4.82 11.72
CA SER A 97 -2.96 3.90 10.65
C SER A 97 -2.12 4.68 9.62
N PHE A 98 -1.45 3.94 8.72
CA PHE A 98 -0.75 4.49 7.58
C PHE A 98 -1.68 4.84 6.40
N THR A 99 -2.94 4.38 6.40
CA THR A 99 -3.86 4.58 5.27
C THR A 99 -5.07 5.42 5.65
N VAL A 100 -5.55 6.22 4.70
CA VAL A 100 -6.70 7.12 4.92
C VAL A 100 -7.97 6.31 5.16
N SER A 101 -8.14 5.23 4.40
CA SER A 101 -9.28 4.33 4.52
C SER A 101 -9.41 3.75 5.92
N GLU A 102 -8.30 3.23 6.48
CA GLU A 102 -8.31 2.63 7.81
C GLU A 102 -8.48 3.65 8.93
N ILE A 103 -7.91 4.86 8.81
CA ILE A 103 -8.14 5.94 9.78
C ILE A 103 -9.63 6.25 9.88
N ARG A 104 -10.31 6.46 8.74
CA ARG A 104 -11.76 6.71 8.72
C ARG A 104 -12.55 5.55 9.30
N GLU A 105 -12.17 4.32 9.00
CA GLU A 105 -12.81 3.13 9.56
C GLU A 105 -12.67 3.06 11.08
N CYS A 106 -11.51 3.42 11.63
CA CYS A 106 -11.29 3.47 13.08
C CYS A 106 -12.21 4.47 13.77
N TYR A 107 -12.37 5.67 13.20
CA TYR A 107 -13.29 6.68 13.71
C TYR A 107 -14.76 6.27 13.58
N GLU A 108 -15.13 5.64 12.46
CA GLU A 108 -16.48 5.08 12.29
C GLU A 108 -16.77 3.97 13.30
N ILE A 109 -15.83 3.07 13.56
CA ILE A 109 -15.94 2.03 14.59
C ILE A 109 -16.16 2.66 15.98
N ALA A 110 -15.39 3.69 16.33
CA ALA A 110 -15.52 4.39 17.60
C ALA A 110 -16.91 5.03 17.75
N ARG A 111 -17.38 5.71 16.69
CA ARG A 111 -18.70 6.33 16.61
C ARG A 111 -19.84 5.31 16.76
N GLN A 112 -19.75 4.18 16.08
CA GLN A 112 -20.76 3.10 16.15
C GLN A 112 -20.93 2.53 17.55
N HIS A 113 -19.87 2.50 18.35
CA HIS A 113 -19.90 1.98 19.71
C HIS A 113 -20.05 3.09 20.77
N GLY A 114 -20.20 4.36 20.35
CA GLY A 114 -20.31 5.49 21.27
C GLY A 114 -19.07 5.73 22.14
N VAL A 115 -17.90 5.21 21.73
CA VAL A 115 -16.64 5.41 22.45
C VAL A 115 -15.85 6.58 21.88
N GLN A 116 -14.95 7.12 22.69
CA GLN A 116 -14.06 8.21 22.27
C GLN A 116 -12.81 7.59 21.63
N LEU A 117 -12.31 8.19 20.56
CA LEU A 117 -11.01 7.87 19.96
C LEU A 117 -10.17 9.14 19.89
N HIS A 118 -9.13 9.19 20.72
CA HIS A 118 -8.16 10.28 20.79
C HIS A 118 -6.83 9.85 20.17
N ALA A 119 -6.36 10.56 19.15
CA ALA A 119 -5.03 10.34 18.57
C ALA A 119 -3.93 11.13 19.32
N GLY A 120 -2.80 10.46 19.56
CA GLY A 120 -1.68 10.96 20.35
C GLY A 120 -0.81 12.02 19.67
N TRP A 121 -1.33 13.24 19.53
CA TRP A 121 -0.60 14.39 18.96
C TRP A 121 -0.11 15.35 20.05
N MET A 122 0.83 14.87 20.86
CA MET A 122 1.34 15.59 22.04
C MET A 122 1.83 17.02 21.76
N LYS A 123 2.37 17.33 20.57
CA LYS A 123 2.87 18.69 20.27
C LYS A 123 1.80 19.77 20.37
N ARG A 124 0.51 19.45 20.17
CA ARG A 124 -0.57 20.44 20.34
C ARG A 124 -0.86 20.77 21.81
N PHE A 125 -0.34 19.97 22.74
CA PHE A 125 -0.43 20.17 24.19
C PHE A 125 0.84 20.78 24.78
N ASP A 126 1.87 20.99 23.96
CA ASP A 126 3.11 21.61 24.39
C ASP A 126 2.89 23.09 24.75
N PRO A 127 3.37 23.56 25.92
CA PRO A 127 3.19 24.93 26.34
C PRO A 127 3.74 25.97 25.35
N ASP A 128 4.84 25.68 24.66
CA ASP A 128 5.45 26.66 23.75
C ASP A 128 4.71 26.71 22.42
N PHE A 129 4.32 25.56 21.85
CA PHE A 129 3.45 25.54 20.68
C PHE A 129 2.08 26.16 20.96
N LEU A 130 1.51 25.96 22.16
CA LEU A 130 0.26 26.60 22.58
C LEU A 130 0.37 28.13 22.69
N LYS A 131 1.48 28.67 23.21
CA LYS A 131 1.73 30.12 23.24
C LYS A 131 1.74 30.69 21.82
N VAL A 132 2.46 30.06 20.89
CA VAL A 132 2.50 30.47 19.48
C VAL A 132 1.11 30.43 18.87
N LYS A 133 0.36 29.33 19.03
CA LYS A 133 -1.00 29.22 18.48
C LYS A 133 -1.94 30.28 19.03
N ARG A 134 -1.94 30.53 20.35
CA ARG A 134 -2.78 31.58 20.97
C ARG A 134 -2.42 32.97 20.44
N ARG A 135 -1.13 33.26 20.29
CA ARG A 135 -0.69 34.55 19.74
C ARG A 135 -1.10 34.70 18.27
N LEU A 136 -0.89 33.68 17.45
CA LEU A 136 -1.34 33.64 16.06
C LEU A 136 -2.85 33.91 15.94
N VAL A 137 -3.68 33.26 16.76
CA VAL A 137 -5.13 33.52 16.80
C VAL A 137 -5.44 34.96 17.19
N SER A 138 -4.73 35.54 18.16
CA SER A 138 -4.93 36.95 18.55
C SER A 138 -4.57 37.95 17.46
N LEU A 139 -3.76 37.55 16.47
CA LEU A 139 -3.36 38.34 15.30
C LEU A 139 -4.27 38.11 14.08
N GLY A 140 -5.38 37.39 14.24
CA GLY A 140 -6.32 37.09 13.15
C GLY A 140 -6.16 35.68 12.56
N GLY A 141 -5.21 34.88 13.06
CA GLY A 141 -5.09 33.47 12.74
C GLY A 141 -4.41 33.15 11.40
N ASP A 142 -3.81 34.13 10.74
CA ASP A 142 -3.13 33.95 9.44
C ASP A 142 -1.61 34.15 9.52
N PHE A 143 -0.88 33.53 8.61
CA PHE A 143 0.58 33.55 8.52
C PHE A 143 1.02 33.81 7.08
N LEU A 144 2.22 34.37 6.90
CA LEU A 144 2.88 34.50 5.60
C LEU A 144 3.76 33.27 5.32
N HIS A 145 4.54 32.86 6.31
CA HIS A 145 5.44 31.72 6.24
C HIS A 145 5.52 31.01 7.58
N VAL A 146 5.67 29.68 7.56
CA VAL A 146 6.06 28.89 8.74
C VAL A 146 7.28 28.05 8.43
N HIS A 147 8.27 28.06 9.31
CA HIS A 147 9.43 27.18 9.23
C HIS A 147 9.46 26.25 10.44
N MET A 148 9.54 24.95 10.19
CA MET A 148 9.63 23.91 11.22
C MET A 148 10.93 23.12 11.06
N VAL A 149 11.59 22.85 12.19
CA VAL A 149 12.77 21.99 12.26
C VAL A 149 12.50 20.87 13.24
N ASN A 150 12.65 19.63 12.76
CA ASN A 150 12.53 18.41 13.55
C ASN A 150 13.82 17.59 13.36
N ARG A 151 14.62 17.43 14.41
CA ARG A 151 15.81 16.56 14.37
C ARG A 151 15.86 15.64 15.58
N ASP A 152 15.84 14.34 15.32
CA ASP A 152 15.84 13.31 16.36
C ASP A 152 17.21 13.17 17.03
N PHE A 153 17.18 12.83 18.32
CA PHE A 153 18.32 12.43 19.13
C PHE A 153 17.86 11.49 20.25
N PRO A 154 18.59 10.39 20.52
CA PRO A 154 19.67 9.84 19.70
C PRO A 154 19.13 9.30 18.36
N VAL A 155 20.02 9.00 17.42
CA VAL A 155 19.64 8.34 16.16
C VAL A 155 18.96 6.99 16.49
N PRO A 156 17.77 6.70 15.95
CA PRO A 156 17.11 5.43 16.20
C PRO A 156 17.97 4.23 15.76
N PRO A 157 17.96 3.10 16.48
CA PRO A 157 18.70 1.91 16.08
C PRO A 157 18.33 1.43 14.66
N LYS A 158 19.32 0.99 13.88
CA LYS A 158 19.08 0.50 12.51
C LYS A 158 18.05 -0.63 12.43
N SER A 159 17.97 -1.49 13.46
CA SER A 159 17.05 -2.64 13.53
C SER A 159 15.56 -2.25 13.52
N ILE A 160 15.23 -1.03 13.95
CA ILE A 160 13.86 -0.52 13.95
C ILE A 160 13.56 0.37 12.75
N LEU A 161 14.57 1.00 12.14
CA LEU A 161 14.39 1.94 11.02
C LEU A 161 13.63 1.32 9.83
N SER A 162 13.89 0.06 9.50
CA SER A 162 13.19 -0.65 8.42
C SER A 162 11.72 -0.97 8.73
N GLN A 163 11.31 -0.87 9.99
CA GLN A 163 9.95 -1.19 10.47
C GLN A 163 9.08 0.05 10.67
N LEU A 164 9.67 1.25 10.71
CA LEU A 164 8.98 2.49 11.04
C LEU A 164 8.22 3.11 9.87
N GLY A 165 8.37 2.58 8.64
CA GLY A 165 7.83 3.20 7.43
C GLY A 165 8.75 4.29 6.89
N ASP A 166 8.23 5.19 6.05
CA ASP A 166 8.99 6.32 5.54
C ASP A 166 9.14 7.45 6.58
N ILE A 167 10.07 8.38 6.34
CA ILE A 167 10.38 9.49 7.26
C ILE A 167 9.20 10.46 7.45
N TRP A 168 8.28 10.54 6.48
CA TRP A 168 7.10 11.41 6.55
C TRP A 168 5.99 10.80 7.39
N SER A 169 5.73 9.51 7.26
CA SER A 169 4.70 8.76 8.00
C SER A 169 5.06 8.53 9.46
N ASP A 170 6.35 8.40 9.78
CA ASP A 170 6.83 8.14 11.15
C ASP A 170 7.24 9.41 11.91
N CYS A 171 8.05 10.24 11.29
CA CYS A 171 8.76 11.32 11.97
C CYS A 171 8.12 12.68 11.66
N THR A 172 8.02 13.05 10.37
CA THR A 172 7.46 14.34 9.91
C THR A 172 5.94 14.45 10.16
N VAL A 173 5.30 13.33 10.48
CA VAL A 173 3.86 13.23 10.71
C VAL A 173 3.38 14.18 11.81
N HIS A 174 4.22 14.47 12.81
CA HIS A 174 3.93 15.47 13.83
C HIS A 174 3.91 16.90 13.27
N GLU A 175 4.81 17.25 12.36
CA GLU A 175 4.85 18.56 11.70
C GLU A 175 3.67 18.75 10.76
N PHE A 176 3.21 17.70 10.06
CA PHE A 176 1.99 17.78 9.26
C PHE A 176 0.76 18.04 10.12
N ASN A 177 0.64 17.30 11.23
CA ASN A 177 -0.45 17.52 12.15
C ASN A 177 -0.38 18.93 12.78
N LEU A 178 0.81 19.44 13.07
CA LEU A 178 1.02 20.81 13.57
C LEU A 178 0.72 21.86 12.49
N ALA A 179 1.11 21.63 11.24
CA ALA A 179 0.81 22.48 10.09
C ALA A 179 -0.70 22.66 9.92
N LEU A 180 -1.46 21.55 9.94
CA LEU A 180 -2.92 21.57 9.89
C LEU A 180 -3.51 22.34 11.07
N TRP A 181 -2.96 22.17 12.28
CA TRP A 181 -3.43 22.92 13.44
C TRP A 181 -3.19 24.42 13.31
N LEU A 182 -1.98 24.82 12.91
CA LEU A 182 -1.62 26.23 12.70
C LEU A 182 -2.51 26.87 11.63
N SER A 183 -2.77 26.15 10.53
CA SER A 183 -3.64 26.58 9.42
C SER A 183 -5.15 26.34 9.64
N ASN A 184 -5.59 26.07 10.87
CA ASN A 184 -7.00 25.83 11.22
C ASN A 184 -7.68 24.69 10.43
N GLY A 185 -6.91 23.70 9.96
CA GLY A 185 -7.35 22.55 9.16
C GLY A 185 -7.36 22.77 7.66
N GLU A 186 -6.94 23.95 7.20
CA GLU A 186 -6.76 24.17 5.78
C GLU A 186 -5.68 23.23 5.23
N MET A 187 -5.98 22.58 4.11
CA MET A 187 -5.00 21.78 3.38
C MET A 187 -4.15 22.68 2.47
N PRO A 188 -2.83 22.43 2.35
CA PRO A 188 -2.06 23.04 1.29
C PRO A 188 -2.61 22.58 -0.06
N VAL A 189 -2.52 23.44 -1.07
CA VAL A 189 -2.91 23.16 -2.46
C VAL A 189 -1.76 22.54 -3.26
N GLU A 190 -0.51 22.68 -2.80
CA GLU A 190 0.67 22.08 -3.41
C GLU A 190 1.65 21.55 -2.37
N VAL A 191 2.30 20.44 -2.69
CA VAL A 191 3.35 19.81 -1.89
C VAL A 191 4.55 19.52 -2.77
N PHE A 192 5.73 19.95 -2.33
CA PHE A 192 7.00 19.49 -2.88
C PHE A 192 7.85 18.89 -1.76
N ALA A 193 8.34 17.67 -1.94
CA ALA A 193 9.14 16.99 -0.92
C ALA A 193 10.33 16.27 -1.53
N ARG A 194 11.45 16.28 -0.80
CA ARG A 194 12.65 15.54 -1.14
C ARG A 194 13.18 14.84 0.10
N GLY A 195 13.27 13.52 0.04
CA GLY A 195 13.94 12.69 1.04
C GLY A 195 15.27 12.16 0.51
N VAL A 196 16.24 11.98 1.40
CA VAL A 196 17.53 11.36 1.12
C VAL A 196 17.91 10.38 2.24
N CYS A 197 18.74 9.40 1.89
CA CYS A 197 19.40 8.49 2.82
C CYS A 197 20.88 8.89 2.86
N ALA A 198 21.30 9.64 3.88
CA ALA A 198 22.67 10.13 4.02
C ALA A 198 23.50 9.30 5.01
N LEU A 199 22.86 8.61 5.94
CA LEU A 199 23.41 7.83 7.04
C LEU A 199 23.24 6.33 6.76
N GLY A 200 23.93 5.83 5.73
CA GLY A 200 24.02 4.41 5.42
C GLY A 200 23.11 3.96 4.28
N GLU A 201 23.58 4.19 3.05
CA GLU A 201 22.96 3.81 1.77
C GLU A 201 22.47 2.35 1.75
N GLU A 202 23.17 1.44 2.45
CA GLU A 202 22.82 0.01 2.54
C GLU A 202 21.45 -0.26 3.16
N SER A 203 20.90 0.65 3.97
CA SER A 203 19.59 0.47 4.60
C SER A 203 18.42 0.86 3.71
N GLY A 204 18.64 1.73 2.71
CA GLY A 204 17.58 2.30 1.88
C GLY A 204 16.55 3.18 2.64
N VAL A 205 16.74 3.44 3.93
CA VAL A 205 15.79 4.21 4.76
C VAL A 205 16.14 5.70 4.71
N MET A 206 15.17 6.54 4.37
CA MET A 206 15.35 8.00 4.39
C MET A 206 15.55 8.50 5.82
N ASP A 207 16.60 9.29 6.03
CA ASP A 207 17.00 9.84 7.33
C ASP A 207 16.98 11.37 7.35
N ARG A 208 16.80 12.01 6.19
CA ARG A 208 16.63 13.45 6.05
C ARG A 208 15.58 13.75 5.01
N SER A 209 14.77 14.77 5.26
CA SER A 209 13.84 15.28 4.27
C SER A 209 13.66 16.79 4.39
N VAL A 210 13.27 17.39 3.27
CA VAL A 210 12.74 18.75 3.21
C VAL A 210 11.38 18.70 2.55
N THR A 211 10.42 19.42 3.12
CA THR A 211 9.05 19.51 2.61
C THR A 211 8.65 20.96 2.50
N HIS A 212 8.04 21.32 1.36
CA HIS A 212 7.44 22.62 1.09
C HIS A 212 5.95 22.41 0.87
N LEU A 213 5.14 23.17 1.60
CA LEU A 213 3.69 23.18 1.51
C LEU A 213 3.27 24.58 1.03
N THR A 214 2.48 24.67 -0.03
CA THR A 214 1.90 25.93 -0.50
C THR A 214 0.40 25.90 -0.26
N PHE A 215 -0.13 26.93 0.39
CA PHE A 215 -1.55 27.09 0.69
C PHE A 215 -2.23 28.00 -0.32
N LYS A 216 -3.56 27.99 -0.33
CA LYS A 216 -4.33 28.93 -1.13
C LYS A 216 -3.95 30.37 -0.74
N GLY A 217 -3.74 31.22 -1.75
CA GLY A 217 -3.27 32.59 -1.57
C GLY A 217 -1.75 32.75 -1.43
N GLY A 218 -0.97 31.68 -1.62
CA GLY A 218 0.50 31.75 -1.72
C GLY A 218 1.26 31.72 -0.38
N ARG A 219 0.55 31.54 0.75
CA ARG A 219 1.19 31.28 2.05
C ARG A 219 1.93 29.96 2.00
N THR A 220 3.04 29.86 2.72
CA THR A 220 3.91 28.68 2.64
C THR A 220 4.30 28.14 4.00
N MET A 221 4.59 26.84 4.06
CA MET A 221 5.26 26.22 5.20
C MET A 221 6.44 25.39 4.70
N THR A 222 7.55 25.43 5.42
CA THR A 222 8.72 24.59 5.18
C THR A 222 8.98 23.71 6.40
N ILE A 223 9.31 22.45 6.14
CA ILE A 223 9.65 21.47 7.16
C ILE A 223 10.99 20.87 6.82
N GLU A 224 11.97 21.07 7.70
CA GLU A 224 13.22 20.32 7.71
C GLU A 224 13.08 19.17 8.70
N ASN A 225 13.32 17.94 8.25
CA ASN A 225 13.31 16.79 9.12
C ASN A 225 14.60 15.96 9.01
N SER A 226 15.12 15.49 10.16
CA SER A 226 16.25 14.58 10.20
C SER A 226 16.15 13.58 11.36
N ARG A 227 16.53 12.33 11.12
CA ARG A 227 16.73 11.32 12.18
C ARG A 227 18.03 11.54 12.98
N HIS A 228 18.76 12.61 12.70
CA HIS A 228 20.03 12.94 13.33
C HIS A 228 20.12 14.42 13.67
N SER A 229 20.40 14.68 14.94
CA SER A 229 20.84 15.97 15.43
C SER A 229 22.24 15.85 16.03
N PRO A 230 23.11 16.87 15.90
CA PRO A 230 24.43 16.76 16.50
C PRO A 230 24.36 16.71 18.04
N PRO A 231 25.30 16.03 18.72
CA PRO A 231 25.18 15.75 20.15
C PRO A 231 25.11 16.97 21.08
N LYS A 232 25.64 18.13 20.65
CA LYS A 232 25.54 19.37 21.42
C LYS A 232 24.11 19.91 21.42
N GLU A 233 23.41 19.73 20.30
CA GLU A 233 22.06 20.22 20.09
C GLU A 233 21.00 19.24 20.65
N LYS A 234 21.30 17.93 20.67
CA LYS A 234 20.36 16.86 21.09
C LYS A 234 19.04 16.97 20.32
N TYR A 235 17.89 16.72 20.96
CA TYR A 235 16.57 16.75 20.31
C TYR A 235 16.15 18.18 19.90
N ASP A 236 16.25 18.52 18.62
CA ASP A 236 16.02 19.88 18.06
C ASP A 236 14.61 19.97 17.47
N GLN A 237 13.76 20.81 18.07
CA GLN A 237 12.34 20.97 17.73
C GLN A 237 12.02 22.46 17.73
N ARG A 238 11.92 23.07 16.55
CA ARG A 238 11.73 24.53 16.41
C ARG A 238 10.60 24.86 15.46
N LEU A 239 9.95 25.98 15.74
CA LEU A 239 8.88 26.57 14.96
C LEU A 239 9.09 28.08 14.90
N GLU A 240 9.02 28.61 13.69
CA GLU A 240 8.97 30.03 13.38
C GLU A 240 7.71 30.31 12.55
N VAL A 241 6.91 31.29 12.95
CA VAL A 241 5.68 31.71 12.25
C VAL A 241 5.80 33.20 11.97
N VAL A 242 5.98 33.52 10.68
CA VAL A 242 5.98 34.89 10.18
C VAL A 242 4.54 35.31 9.90
N THR A 243 4.07 36.36 10.55
CA THR A 243 2.76 36.99 10.28
C THR A 243 2.95 38.35 9.61
N ALA A 244 1.87 39.05 9.27
CA ALA A 244 1.95 40.38 8.68
C ALA A 244 2.55 41.43 9.64
N SER A 245 2.50 41.22 10.96
CA SER A 245 2.93 42.20 11.96
C SER A 245 3.99 41.68 12.93
N GLU A 246 4.13 40.36 13.09
CA GLU A 246 4.98 39.74 14.12
C GLU A 246 5.66 38.46 13.64
N LEU A 247 6.85 38.21 14.20
CA LEU A 247 7.54 36.92 14.15
C LEU A 247 7.28 36.18 15.45
N LEU A 248 6.68 34.99 15.38
CA LEU A 248 6.40 34.14 16.53
C LEU A 248 7.32 32.93 16.49
N GLU A 249 8.04 32.66 17.57
CA GLU A 249 8.99 31.55 17.63
C GLU A 249 8.78 30.73 18.90
N THR A 250 8.88 29.40 18.78
CA THR A 250 9.25 28.59 19.94
C THR A 250 10.74 28.83 20.16
N GLY A 251 11.11 29.41 21.31
CA GLY A 251 12.50 29.77 21.56
C GLY A 251 13.45 28.60 21.28
N PHE A 252 14.64 28.92 20.74
CA PHE A 252 15.78 28.01 20.93
C PHE A 252 15.91 27.81 22.44
N PRO A 253 16.15 26.58 22.94
CA PRO A 253 16.61 26.46 24.31
C PRO A 253 17.82 27.39 24.42
N GLN A 254 17.77 28.40 25.29
CA GLN A 254 18.92 29.25 25.57
C GLN A 254 19.95 28.35 26.29
N ARG A 255 20.66 27.54 25.50
CA ARG A 255 21.54 26.45 25.96
C ARG A 255 22.73 26.98 26.76
N ASP A 256 23.08 28.25 26.58
CA ASP A 256 24.14 28.92 27.35
C ASP A 256 23.70 29.31 28.77
N LEU A 257 22.39 29.41 29.04
CA LEU A 257 21.83 29.76 30.35
C LEU A 257 21.26 28.55 31.10
N HIS A 258 20.83 27.51 30.36
CA HIS A 258 20.34 26.24 30.91
C HIS A 258 20.95 25.06 30.13
N PRO A 259 22.06 24.46 30.60
CA PRO A 259 22.62 23.28 29.95
C PRO A 259 21.61 22.12 29.97
N LEU A 260 21.50 21.40 28.85
CA LEU A 260 20.67 20.20 28.80
C LEU A 260 21.28 19.13 29.74
N PRO A 261 20.45 18.33 30.44
CA PRO A 261 20.93 17.29 31.35
C PRO A 261 21.92 16.35 30.66
N ASP A 262 22.93 15.84 31.36
CA ASP A 262 23.84 14.83 30.82
C ASP A 262 23.08 13.58 30.35
N GLY A 263 23.57 12.93 29.29
CA GLY A 263 22.93 11.76 28.66
C GLY A 263 21.94 12.08 27.54
N ASP A 264 21.17 11.07 27.15
CA ASP A 264 20.19 11.14 26.06
C ASP A 264 18.99 12.01 26.44
N PHE A 265 18.94 13.23 25.89
CA PHE A 265 17.75 14.08 25.95
C PHE A 265 16.94 13.89 24.68
N SER A 266 15.79 13.22 24.80
CA SER A 266 14.93 12.83 23.67
C SER A 266 13.48 13.25 23.92
N PHE A 267 12.57 12.85 23.04
CA PHE A 267 11.16 13.24 23.09
C PHE A 267 10.44 13.01 24.45
N PRO A 268 10.69 11.96 25.26
CA PRO A 268 10.01 11.79 26.56
C PRO A 268 10.34 12.91 27.54
N GLN A 269 11.58 13.40 27.53
CA GLN A 269 12.00 14.50 28.39
C GLN A 269 11.49 15.84 27.85
N ARG A 270 11.62 16.09 26.54
CA ARG A 270 11.18 17.35 25.91
C ARG A 270 9.68 17.58 26.05
N TYR A 271 8.87 16.54 25.88
CA TYR A 271 7.41 16.64 25.82
C TYR A 271 6.71 16.12 27.07
N LYS A 272 7.41 16.01 28.21
CA LYS A 272 6.82 15.52 29.47
C LYS A 272 5.52 16.25 29.84
N GLU A 273 5.55 17.57 29.90
CA GLU A 273 4.38 18.40 30.24
C GLU A 273 3.26 18.25 29.19
N ALA A 274 3.64 18.15 27.92
CA ALA A 274 2.69 17.99 26.82
C ALA A 274 1.96 16.64 26.90
N PHE A 275 2.69 15.56 27.22
CA PHE A 275 2.11 14.24 27.40
C PHE A 275 1.20 14.16 28.64
N GLU A 276 1.58 14.79 29.75
CA GLU A 276 0.76 14.86 30.96
C GLU A 276 -0.54 15.64 30.70
N ALA A 277 -0.45 16.79 30.03
CA ALA A 277 -1.60 17.59 29.64
C ALA A 277 -2.53 16.85 28.68
N GLU A 278 -1.97 16.12 27.71
CA GLU A 278 -2.74 15.31 26.77
C GLU A 278 -3.47 14.15 27.46
N MET A 279 -2.81 13.45 28.38
CA MET A 279 -3.45 12.35 29.13
C MET A 279 -4.53 12.87 30.08
N ALA A 280 -4.32 14.04 30.70
CA ALA A 280 -5.34 14.70 31.50
C ALA A 280 -6.56 15.10 30.64
N PHE A 281 -6.35 15.56 29.41
CA PHE A 281 -7.43 15.82 28.46
C PHE A 281 -8.21 14.54 28.12
N PHE A 282 -7.52 13.43 27.85
CA PHE A 282 -8.19 12.14 27.61
C PHE A 282 -9.03 11.69 28.81
N ALA A 283 -8.54 11.87 30.05
CA ALA A 283 -9.30 11.59 31.26
C ALA A 283 -10.59 12.45 31.36
N GLN A 284 -10.52 13.73 30.99
CA GLN A 284 -11.69 14.62 30.94
C GLN A 284 -12.72 14.13 29.90
N CYS A 285 -12.28 13.65 28.74
CA CYS A 285 -13.18 13.07 27.73
C CYS A 285 -13.94 11.85 28.28
N ILE A 286 -13.27 10.96 29.01
CA ILE A 286 -13.92 9.80 29.65
C ILE A 286 -14.94 10.26 30.69
N GLN A 287 -14.58 11.24 31.52
CA GLN A 287 -15.47 11.77 32.57
C GLN A 287 -16.71 12.45 31.97
N ALA A 288 -16.56 13.22 30.89
CA ALA A 288 -17.67 13.84 30.19
C ALA A 288 -18.61 12.78 29.59
N ALA A 289 -18.05 11.76 28.93
CA ALA A 289 -18.82 10.66 28.36
C ALA A 289 -19.63 9.90 29.43
N ALA A 290 -19.03 9.64 30.60
CA ALA A 290 -19.71 8.98 31.72
C ALA A 290 -20.91 9.78 32.28
N LYS A 291 -20.92 11.11 32.09
CA LYS A 291 -22.01 12.01 32.49
C LYS A 291 -23.02 12.27 31.37
N GLY A 292 -22.78 11.76 30.16
CA GLY A 292 -23.56 12.12 28.97
C GLY A 292 -23.37 13.58 28.53
N GLU A 293 -22.29 14.22 28.98
CA GLU A 293 -21.91 15.57 28.59
C GLU A 293 -21.18 15.53 27.24
N THR A 294 -21.25 16.62 26.47
CA THR A 294 -20.40 16.77 25.30
C THR A 294 -18.94 16.81 25.77
N PRO A 295 -18.07 15.91 25.27
CA PRO A 295 -16.65 15.96 25.58
C PRO A 295 -16.06 17.34 25.23
N PRO A 296 -15.00 17.78 25.92
CA PRO A 296 -14.30 18.99 25.53
C PRO A 296 -13.87 18.87 24.06
N LEU A 297 -13.99 19.96 23.30
CA LEU A 297 -13.62 19.96 21.89
C LEU A 297 -12.18 19.46 21.77
N PRO A 298 -11.94 18.40 20.98
CA PRO A 298 -10.61 17.84 20.88
C PRO A 298 -9.70 18.87 20.23
N VAL A 299 -8.47 18.95 20.74
CA VAL A 299 -7.42 19.72 20.09
C VAL A 299 -7.13 19.14 18.69
N ASN A 300 -7.48 17.86 18.45
CA ASN A 300 -7.34 17.11 17.20
C ASN A 300 -8.69 16.74 16.59
N ARG A 301 -8.93 17.11 15.33
CA ARG A 301 -10.11 16.65 14.58
C ARG A 301 -9.82 15.35 13.84
N GLU A 302 -10.83 14.52 13.63
CA GLU A 302 -10.74 13.34 12.75
C GLU A 302 -10.17 13.71 11.37
N GLU A 303 -10.60 14.85 10.83
CA GLU A 303 -10.11 15.35 9.54
C GLU A 303 -8.62 15.68 9.58
N ASP A 304 -8.09 16.15 10.71
CA ASP A 304 -6.66 16.47 10.82
C ASP A 304 -5.81 15.18 10.74
N ASP A 305 -6.31 14.06 11.26
CA ASP A 305 -5.61 12.76 11.20
C ASP A 305 -5.60 12.19 9.78
N VAL A 306 -6.75 12.24 9.12
CA VAL A 306 -6.89 11.86 7.69
C VAL A 306 -5.96 12.72 6.83
N ASN A 307 -5.99 14.04 7.04
CA ASN A 307 -5.18 14.98 6.27
C ASN A 307 -3.69 14.83 6.56
N THR A 308 -3.31 14.46 7.78
CA THR A 308 -1.93 14.16 8.14
C THR A 308 -1.39 12.98 7.33
N ALA A 309 -2.17 11.89 7.21
CA ALA A 309 -1.79 10.76 6.36
C ALA A 309 -1.74 11.12 4.87
N LEU A 310 -2.68 11.95 4.39
CA LEU A 310 -2.67 12.45 3.01
C LEU A 310 -1.43 13.30 2.69
N LEU A 311 -0.95 14.11 3.65
CA LEU A 311 0.28 14.90 3.48
C LEU A 311 1.52 14.01 3.40
N ALA A 312 1.61 12.96 4.23
CA ALA A 312 2.70 11.98 4.14
C ALA A 312 2.71 11.28 2.78
N GLU A 313 1.54 10.85 2.31
CA GLU A 313 1.38 10.26 0.98
C GLU A 313 1.76 11.24 -0.15
N ALA A 314 1.33 12.50 -0.08
CA ALA A 314 1.71 13.54 -1.03
C ALA A 314 3.23 13.76 -1.06
N CYS A 315 3.89 13.71 0.09
CA CYS A 315 5.35 13.84 0.18
C CYS A 315 6.07 12.65 -0.43
N ASN A 316 5.62 11.42 -0.16
CA ASN A 316 6.15 10.22 -0.80
C ASN A 316 6.03 10.31 -2.32
N ARG A 317 4.86 10.72 -2.83
CA ARG A 317 4.60 10.93 -4.26
C ARG A 317 5.49 12.00 -4.87
N SER A 318 5.62 13.16 -4.23
CA SER A 318 6.49 14.24 -4.69
C SER A 318 7.95 13.80 -4.73
N ASN A 319 8.41 13.08 -3.69
CA ASN A 319 9.75 12.55 -3.64
C ASN A 319 10.00 11.55 -4.77
N LEU A 320 9.13 10.56 -4.99
CA LEU A 320 9.31 9.56 -6.04
C LEU A 320 9.35 10.19 -7.43
N THR A 321 8.42 11.11 -7.72
CA THR A 321 8.27 11.72 -9.05
C THR A 321 9.17 12.91 -9.32
N ARG A 322 9.78 13.50 -8.28
CA ARG A 322 10.52 14.77 -8.34
C ARG A 322 9.67 15.95 -8.83
N ARG A 323 8.35 15.90 -8.62
CA ARG A 323 7.38 16.90 -9.06
C ARG A 323 6.57 17.44 -7.90
N VAL A 324 5.96 18.61 -8.11
CA VAL A 324 4.95 19.16 -7.21
C VAL A 324 3.70 18.27 -7.28
N VAL A 325 3.12 17.95 -6.12
CA VAL A 325 1.82 17.28 -6.00
C VAL A 325 0.77 18.34 -5.70
N LYS A 326 -0.28 18.41 -6.51
CA LYS A 326 -1.44 19.28 -6.28
C LYS A 326 -2.48 18.55 -5.46
N ILE A 327 -3.00 19.23 -4.45
CA ILE A 327 -4.06 18.72 -3.58
C ILE A 327 -5.34 19.48 -3.92
N THR A 328 -6.34 18.74 -4.39
CA THR A 328 -7.68 19.29 -4.67
C THR A 328 -8.67 18.74 -3.66
N THR A 329 -9.35 19.62 -2.93
CA THR A 329 -10.47 19.21 -2.07
C THR A 329 -11.70 19.07 -2.95
N ALA A 330 -12.28 17.87 -3.05
CA ALA A 330 -13.56 17.71 -3.74
C ALA A 330 -14.64 18.52 -3.01
N GLU A 331 -15.33 19.44 -3.71
CA GLU A 331 -16.47 20.16 -3.14
C GLU A 331 -17.78 19.36 -3.30
N VAL A 332 -18.55 19.38 -2.20
CA VAL A 332 -19.96 18.99 -1.99
C VAL A 332 -20.30 17.48 -1.93
N GLY A 333 -20.54 16.98 -0.71
CA GLY A 333 -21.37 15.80 -0.46
C GLY A 333 -20.82 14.74 0.51
N ARG A 334 -19.52 14.74 0.81
CA ARG A 334 -18.88 13.90 1.84
C ARG A 334 -17.73 14.66 2.52
N PRO A 335 -17.64 14.72 3.86
CA PRO A 335 -16.51 15.34 4.53
C PRO A 335 -15.19 14.61 4.21
N GLY A 336 -14.13 15.35 3.91
CA GLY A 336 -12.74 14.88 4.07
C GLY A 336 -12.05 14.16 2.91
N GLY A 337 -12.46 14.35 1.64
CA GLY A 337 -11.79 13.72 0.47
C GLY A 337 -10.85 14.66 -0.29
N ALA A 338 -9.62 14.88 0.19
CA ALA A 338 -8.61 15.52 -0.66
C ALA A 338 -8.10 14.50 -1.71
N VAL A 339 -8.13 14.88 -2.99
CA VAL A 339 -7.61 14.10 -4.11
C VAL A 339 -6.23 14.62 -4.45
N LEU A 340 -5.24 13.72 -4.36
CA LEU A 340 -3.87 13.97 -4.76
C LEU A 340 -3.74 13.79 -6.27
N SER A 341 -3.27 14.82 -6.96
CA SER A 341 -3.04 14.81 -8.40
C SER A 341 -1.66 15.37 -8.73
N PHE A 342 -1.07 14.95 -9.85
CA PHE A 342 0.11 15.59 -10.39
C PHE A 342 -0.35 16.61 -11.44
N ASP A 343 -0.05 17.89 -11.23
CA ASP A 343 -0.24 19.00 -12.16
C ASP A 343 -1.61 19.18 -12.84
N GLY A 344 -2.70 18.52 -12.43
CA GLY A 344 -3.97 18.56 -13.16
C GLY A 344 -3.86 18.07 -14.62
N ALA A 345 -2.70 17.53 -15.01
CA ALA A 345 -2.45 16.96 -16.32
C ALA A 345 -2.84 15.48 -16.26
N PRO A 346 -3.61 14.97 -17.22
CA PRO A 346 -3.96 13.57 -17.27
C PRO A 346 -2.69 12.71 -17.38
N PHE A 347 -2.68 11.54 -16.73
CA PHE A 347 -1.65 10.52 -16.88
C PHE A 347 -1.52 10.15 -18.35
N GLY A 348 -0.47 10.65 -19.00
CA GLY A 348 -0.20 10.40 -20.41
C GLY A 348 0.25 8.96 -20.60
N LEU A 349 -0.64 8.12 -21.12
CA LEU A 349 -0.37 6.74 -21.47
C LEU A 349 -0.06 6.64 -22.96
N ARG A 350 1.13 6.15 -23.30
CA ARG A 350 1.54 5.93 -24.69
C ARG A 350 1.64 4.45 -25.01
N PHE A 351 1.03 4.04 -26.10
CA PHE A 351 1.20 2.69 -26.63
C PHE A 351 2.49 2.61 -27.45
N VAL A 352 3.24 1.53 -27.28
CA VAL A 352 4.45 1.21 -28.05
C VAL A 352 4.16 -0.06 -28.83
N GLY A 353 3.99 0.08 -30.15
CA GLY A 353 3.58 -1.02 -31.03
C GLY A 353 2.08 -1.05 -31.32
N LEU A 354 1.72 -1.03 -32.61
CA LEU A 354 0.35 -1.15 -33.11
C LEU A 354 0.26 -2.27 -34.15
N GLY A 355 0.71 -3.47 -33.78
CA GLY A 355 0.30 -4.69 -34.48
C GLY A 355 -1.21 -4.93 -34.32
N VAL A 356 -1.73 -6.04 -34.85
CA VAL A 356 -3.18 -6.36 -34.75
C VAL A 356 -3.67 -6.26 -33.30
N PHE A 357 -2.93 -6.86 -32.36
CA PHE A 357 -3.24 -6.78 -30.94
C PHE A 357 -3.17 -5.35 -30.40
N GLY A 358 -2.08 -4.63 -30.66
CA GLY A 358 -1.88 -3.25 -30.19
C GLY A 358 -2.95 -2.28 -30.69
N GLN A 359 -3.41 -2.42 -31.94
CA GLN A 359 -4.51 -1.62 -32.50
C GLN A 359 -5.84 -1.87 -31.78
N ASN A 360 -6.16 -3.14 -31.55
CA ASN A 360 -7.37 -3.52 -30.82
C ASN A 360 -7.34 -2.99 -29.39
N MET A 361 -6.19 -3.12 -28.71
CA MET A 361 -6.03 -2.62 -27.35
C MET A 361 -6.05 -1.10 -27.28
N PHE A 362 -5.46 -0.40 -28.25
CA PHE A 362 -5.51 1.06 -28.31
C PHE A 362 -6.96 1.53 -28.47
N GLY A 363 -7.71 0.95 -29.41
CA GLY A 363 -9.12 1.27 -29.60
C GLY A 363 -9.98 0.96 -28.37
N PHE A 364 -9.72 -0.15 -27.70
CA PHE A 364 -10.41 -0.52 -26.45
C PHE A 364 -10.11 0.47 -25.31
N VAL A 365 -8.85 0.82 -25.07
CA VAL A 365 -8.52 1.77 -24.01
C VAL A 365 -9.00 3.18 -24.37
N GLN A 366 -8.98 3.56 -25.65
CA GLN A 366 -9.52 4.83 -26.12
C GLN A 366 -11.01 4.93 -25.83
N SER A 367 -11.81 3.88 -26.10
CA SER A 367 -13.23 3.91 -25.78
C SER A 367 -13.51 4.04 -24.28
N LEU A 368 -12.67 3.44 -23.42
CA LEU A 368 -12.75 3.63 -21.97
C LEU A 368 -12.38 5.05 -21.54
N VAL A 369 -11.36 5.66 -22.15
CA VAL A 369 -10.97 7.05 -21.87
C VAL A 369 -12.07 8.02 -22.31
N ASP A 370 -12.60 7.85 -23.51
CA ASP A 370 -13.67 8.69 -24.07
C ASP A 370 -14.97 8.59 -23.25
N ALA A 371 -15.25 7.41 -22.70
CA ALA A 371 -16.38 7.18 -21.80
C ALA A 371 -16.13 7.67 -20.35
N GLY A 372 -14.97 8.28 -20.06
CA GLY A 372 -14.61 8.75 -18.70
C GLY A 372 -14.33 7.63 -17.70
N GLU A 373 -14.16 6.40 -18.19
CA GLU A 373 -14.01 5.20 -17.38
C GLU A 373 -12.57 4.97 -16.88
N MET A 374 -11.62 5.77 -17.37
CA MET A 374 -10.19 5.77 -17.04
C MET A 374 -9.80 7.13 -16.45
N GLY A 375 -10.48 7.55 -15.37
CA GLY A 375 -10.35 8.88 -14.79
C GLY A 375 -8.90 9.38 -14.67
N GLY A 376 -8.65 10.57 -15.24
CA GLY A 376 -7.34 11.22 -15.21
C GLY A 376 -6.27 10.55 -16.08
N VAL A 377 -6.65 9.78 -17.10
CA VAL A 377 -5.74 9.22 -18.13
C VAL A 377 -5.96 9.92 -19.46
N SER A 378 -4.87 10.21 -20.18
CA SER A 378 -4.91 10.70 -21.56
C SER A 378 -4.09 9.77 -22.43
N LEU A 379 -4.67 9.32 -23.53
CA LEU A 379 -3.92 8.55 -24.52
C LEU A 379 -3.12 9.49 -25.41
N LEU A 380 -1.81 9.26 -25.45
CA LEU A 380 -0.90 9.97 -26.33
C LEU A 380 -0.80 9.27 -27.68
N PRO A 381 -0.40 9.97 -28.75
CA PRO A 381 -0.14 9.36 -30.05
C PRO A 381 0.76 8.13 -29.91
N PRO A 382 0.33 6.97 -30.42
CA PRO A 382 1.05 5.71 -30.23
C PRO A 382 2.38 5.71 -30.98
N PHE A 383 3.42 5.23 -30.33
CA PHE A 383 4.73 5.08 -30.94
C PHE A 383 4.78 3.81 -31.79
N THR A 384 5.12 3.98 -33.06
CA THR A 384 5.49 2.91 -33.98
C THR A 384 6.66 3.35 -34.85
N ARG A 385 7.37 2.42 -35.49
CA ARG A 385 8.43 2.75 -36.46
C ARG A 385 7.96 3.65 -37.63
N LYS A 386 6.64 3.74 -37.86
CA LYS A 386 6.02 4.54 -38.92
C LYS A 386 5.25 5.76 -38.40
N SER A 387 5.25 5.99 -37.08
CA SER A 387 4.48 7.08 -36.45
C SER A 387 5.08 8.47 -36.71
N GLY A 388 6.34 8.55 -37.13
CA GLY A 388 7.08 9.82 -37.25
C GLY A 388 7.59 10.37 -35.91
N LEU A 389 7.32 9.68 -34.80
CA LEU A 389 7.83 9.99 -33.48
C LEU A 389 9.25 9.43 -33.30
N ASP A 390 10.06 10.12 -32.51
CA ASP A 390 11.39 9.71 -32.09
C ASP A 390 11.34 8.99 -30.73
N TRP A 391 12.04 7.87 -30.61
CA TRP A 391 12.00 7.05 -29.40
C TRP A 391 12.56 7.79 -28.18
N GLU A 392 13.73 8.41 -28.31
CA GLU A 392 14.40 9.04 -27.18
C GLU A 392 13.70 10.35 -26.80
N LYS A 393 13.40 11.19 -27.77
CA LYS A 393 12.76 12.48 -27.53
C LYS A 393 11.30 12.33 -27.11
N ASP A 394 10.51 11.58 -27.89
CA ASP A 394 9.06 11.61 -27.74
C ASP A 394 8.55 10.51 -26.80
N VAL A 395 9.30 9.44 -26.51
CA VAL A 395 8.88 8.41 -25.54
C VAL A 395 9.63 8.51 -24.23
N LEU A 396 10.97 8.50 -24.27
CA LEU A 396 11.79 8.44 -23.05
C LEU A 396 11.90 9.78 -22.32
N ARG A 397 12.18 10.87 -23.04
CA ARG A 397 12.41 12.20 -22.47
C ARG A 397 11.17 13.09 -22.43
N ASP A 398 10.09 12.70 -23.10
CA ASP A 398 8.84 13.42 -23.11
C ASP A 398 8.23 13.52 -21.72
N GLY A 399 7.90 14.74 -21.30
CA GLY A 399 7.33 15.03 -19.98
C GLY A 399 5.86 14.60 -19.85
N GLU A 400 5.14 14.51 -20.97
CA GLU A 400 3.73 14.12 -21.03
C GLU A 400 3.55 12.59 -20.90
N THR A 401 4.45 11.81 -21.51
CA THR A 401 4.44 10.35 -21.36
C THR A 401 4.81 9.96 -19.92
N ALA A 402 3.80 9.67 -19.11
CA ALA A 402 3.96 9.22 -17.72
C ALA A 402 4.03 7.68 -17.62
N GLY A 403 3.34 6.99 -18.54
CA GLY A 403 3.40 5.54 -18.66
C GLY A 403 3.38 5.06 -20.09
N VAL A 404 3.90 3.84 -20.29
CA VAL A 404 3.88 3.15 -21.57
C VAL A 404 3.17 1.81 -21.45
N TYR A 405 2.44 1.43 -22.50
CA TYR A 405 1.98 0.07 -22.70
C TYR A 405 2.67 -0.52 -23.92
N ILE A 406 3.49 -1.55 -23.68
CA ILE A 406 4.34 -2.17 -24.69
C ILE A 406 3.63 -3.39 -25.29
N CYS A 407 3.32 -3.32 -26.58
CA CYS A 407 2.62 -4.34 -27.39
C CYS A 407 3.42 -4.67 -28.66
N THR A 408 4.74 -4.66 -28.57
CA THR A 408 5.64 -5.00 -29.69
C THR A 408 5.80 -6.51 -29.84
N PRO A 409 6.53 -7.01 -30.84
CA PRO A 409 6.94 -8.41 -30.85
C PRO A 409 7.76 -8.79 -29.61
N ASP A 410 7.70 -10.06 -29.22
CA ASP A 410 8.27 -10.62 -27.98
C ASP A 410 9.76 -10.28 -27.78
N ASP A 411 10.52 -10.20 -28.88
CA ASP A 411 11.95 -9.88 -28.88
C ASP A 411 12.30 -8.44 -28.47
N GLN A 412 11.29 -7.56 -28.41
CA GLN A 412 11.44 -6.13 -28.11
C GLN A 412 10.98 -5.74 -26.71
N HIS A 413 10.18 -6.56 -26.04
CA HIS A 413 9.60 -6.23 -24.74
C HIS A 413 10.65 -5.83 -23.69
N ASP A 414 11.68 -6.66 -23.52
CA ASP A 414 12.61 -6.51 -22.41
C ASP A 414 13.44 -5.22 -22.51
N TRP A 415 13.99 -4.89 -23.68
CA TRP A 415 14.82 -3.69 -23.80
C TRP A 415 13.99 -2.40 -23.75
N GLN A 416 12.80 -2.40 -24.35
CA GLN A 416 11.89 -1.24 -24.30
C GLN A 416 11.40 -0.97 -22.88
N ALA A 417 10.99 -2.02 -22.16
CA ALA A 417 10.60 -1.92 -20.77
C ALA A 417 11.75 -1.39 -19.92
N LEU A 418 12.96 -1.91 -20.10
CA LEU A 418 14.13 -1.49 -19.33
C LEU A 418 14.44 0.00 -19.52
N GLU A 419 14.50 0.47 -20.77
CA GLU A 419 14.78 1.88 -21.08
C GLU A 419 13.70 2.82 -20.53
N CYS A 420 12.43 2.44 -20.63
CA CYS A 420 11.32 3.20 -20.07
C CYS A 420 11.42 3.30 -18.54
N LEU A 421 11.69 2.18 -17.85
CA LEU A 421 11.86 2.16 -16.40
C LEU A 421 13.07 2.98 -15.92
N GLN A 422 14.16 3.01 -16.69
CA GLN A 422 15.34 3.83 -16.42
C GLN A 422 15.06 5.33 -16.55
N HIS A 423 14.10 5.71 -17.40
CA HIS A 423 13.68 7.10 -17.60
C HIS A 423 12.45 7.48 -16.74
N GLY A 424 12.14 6.69 -15.72
CA GLY A 424 11.08 7.01 -14.77
C GLY A 424 9.66 6.83 -15.32
N LYS A 425 9.48 6.04 -16.38
CA LYS A 425 8.16 5.75 -16.95
C LYS A 425 7.56 4.53 -16.28
N ALA A 426 6.26 4.60 -15.95
CA ALA A 426 5.51 3.40 -15.59
C ALA A 426 5.38 2.48 -16.81
N VAL A 427 5.52 1.17 -16.63
CA VAL A 427 5.50 0.19 -17.73
C VAL A 427 4.42 -0.86 -17.49
N LEU A 428 3.46 -0.93 -18.39
CA LEU A 428 2.69 -2.15 -18.63
C LEU A 428 3.31 -2.81 -19.85
N VAL A 429 3.68 -4.08 -19.76
CA VAL A 429 4.32 -4.79 -20.87
C VAL A 429 3.62 -6.11 -21.12
N GLU A 430 3.35 -6.41 -22.39
CA GLU A 430 2.80 -7.70 -22.76
C GLU A 430 3.75 -8.85 -22.45
N LYS A 431 3.17 -10.01 -22.23
CA LYS A 431 3.93 -11.25 -22.03
C LYS A 431 4.35 -11.83 -23.39
N PRO A 432 5.35 -12.74 -23.43
CA PRO A 432 6.24 -13.11 -22.34
C PRO A 432 7.41 -12.13 -22.15
N LEU A 433 8.11 -12.25 -21.01
CA LEU A 433 9.34 -11.52 -20.70
C LEU A 433 10.47 -12.52 -20.47
N THR A 434 11.66 -12.24 -21.00
CA THR A 434 12.85 -13.12 -20.78
C THR A 434 13.77 -12.58 -19.70
N LYS A 435 13.72 -11.27 -19.41
CA LYS A 435 14.58 -10.60 -18.41
C LYS A 435 13.80 -10.07 -17.22
N PHE A 436 12.73 -10.78 -16.81
CA PHE A 436 11.81 -10.34 -15.77
C PHE A 436 12.50 -9.88 -14.48
N GLU A 437 13.46 -10.63 -13.94
CA GLU A 437 14.14 -10.24 -12.69
C GLU A 437 14.98 -8.97 -12.83
N GLN A 438 15.58 -8.73 -13.99
CA GLN A 438 16.29 -7.48 -14.26
C GLN A 438 15.31 -6.30 -14.29
N LEU A 439 14.20 -6.44 -15.01
CA LEU A 439 13.15 -5.43 -15.10
C LEU A 439 12.52 -5.14 -13.74
N ARG A 440 12.24 -6.19 -12.95
CA ARG A 440 11.72 -6.08 -11.59
C ARG A 440 12.66 -5.29 -10.70
N ARG A 441 13.96 -5.60 -10.71
CA ARG A 441 14.97 -4.86 -9.94
C ARG A 441 15.04 -3.41 -10.36
N GLN A 442 14.99 -3.14 -11.67
CA GLN A 442 14.97 -1.78 -12.20
C GLN A 442 13.74 -1.02 -11.70
N ALA A 443 12.53 -1.57 -11.88
CA ALA A 443 11.28 -0.95 -11.45
C ALA A 443 11.26 -0.64 -9.95
N VAL A 444 11.69 -1.60 -9.12
CA VAL A 444 11.81 -1.42 -7.66
C VAL A 444 12.86 -0.36 -7.33
N GLY A 445 14.00 -0.37 -8.01
CA GLY A 445 15.10 0.58 -7.78
C GLY A 445 14.78 2.01 -8.21
N SER A 446 14.03 2.21 -9.30
CA SER A 446 13.59 3.54 -9.75
C SER A 446 12.25 3.98 -9.15
N GLY A 447 11.57 3.12 -8.38
CA GLY A 447 10.31 3.46 -7.71
C GLY A 447 9.14 3.68 -8.67
N VAL A 448 9.19 3.06 -9.85
CA VAL A 448 8.15 3.19 -10.88
C VAL A 448 7.35 1.91 -11.03
N VAL A 449 6.09 2.05 -11.45
CA VAL A 449 5.20 0.91 -11.60
C VAL A 449 5.60 0.07 -12.80
N MET A 450 5.74 -1.24 -12.57
CA MET A 450 5.83 -2.24 -13.62
C MET A 450 4.72 -3.27 -13.45
N MET A 451 3.97 -3.53 -14.52
CA MET A 451 3.00 -4.61 -14.63
C MET A 451 3.25 -5.42 -15.89
N VAL A 452 2.92 -6.71 -15.83
CA VAL A 452 2.94 -7.61 -16.98
C VAL A 452 1.50 -7.91 -17.39
N GLY A 453 1.23 -8.05 -18.69
CA GLY A 453 -0.08 -8.26 -19.31
C GLY A 453 -0.79 -9.58 -18.96
N PHE A 454 -0.87 -9.95 -17.68
CA PHE A 454 -1.60 -11.11 -17.17
C PHE A 454 -3.00 -10.71 -16.66
N GLN A 455 -3.82 -10.23 -17.59
CA GLN A 455 -5.20 -9.79 -17.40
C GLN A 455 -6.09 -10.84 -16.69
N ARG A 456 -5.86 -12.14 -16.87
CA ARG A 456 -6.69 -13.19 -16.25
C ARG A 456 -6.71 -13.14 -14.70
N ARG A 457 -5.70 -12.53 -14.06
CA ARG A 457 -5.69 -12.26 -12.60
C ARG A 457 -6.78 -11.28 -12.14
N PHE A 458 -7.29 -10.49 -13.07
CA PHE A 458 -8.31 -9.47 -12.83
C PHE A 458 -9.73 -9.98 -13.11
N ASP A 459 -9.88 -11.22 -13.56
CA ASP A 459 -11.19 -11.85 -13.68
C ASP A 459 -11.77 -12.16 -12.29
N SER A 460 -13.05 -11.82 -12.08
CA SER A 460 -13.72 -11.99 -10.79
C SER A 460 -13.80 -13.47 -10.38
N ARG A 461 -13.95 -14.39 -11.32
CA ARG A 461 -14.06 -15.85 -11.07
C ARG A 461 -12.71 -16.45 -10.72
N VAL A 462 -11.63 -15.97 -11.35
CA VAL A 462 -10.26 -16.36 -10.96
C VAL A 462 -9.95 -15.88 -9.55
N ARG A 463 -10.38 -14.66 -9.18
CA ARG A 463 -10.25 -14.14 -7.81
C ARG A 463 -11.12 -14.89 -6.80
N GLU A 464 -12.29 -15.38 -7.21
CA GLU A 464 -13.13 -16.26 -6.40
C GLU A 464 -12.46 -17.62 -6.16
N ALA A 465 -11.89 -18.23 -7.22
CA ALA A 465 -11.11 -19.46 -7.10
C ALA A 465 -9.94 -19.29 -6.12
N LYS A 466 -9.23 -18.15 -6.18
CA LYS A 466 -8.17 -17.80 -5.24
C LYS A 466 -8.66 -17.80 -3.80
N LYS A 467 -9.71 -17.01 -3.50
CA LYS A 467 -10.29 -16.92 -2.16
C LYS A 467 -10.75 -18.29 -1.64
N PHE A 468 -11.35 -19.09 -2.51
CA PHE A 468 -11.79 -20.44 -2.18
C PHE A 468 -10.61 -21.35 -1.80
N ILE A 469 -9.55 -21.38 -2.61
CA ILE A 469 -8.34 -22.19 -2.37
C ILE A 469 -7.64 -21.75 -1.08
N GLU A 470 -7.53 -20.44 -0.83
CA GLU A 470 -6.91 -19.89 0.38
C GLU A 470 -7.70 -20.27 1.64
N ALA A 471 -9.03 -20.14 1.61
CA ALA A 471 -9.88 -20.47 2.74
C ALA A 471 -9.99 -21.98 3.01
N ASN A 472 -9.84 -22.83 1.99
CA ASN A 472 -10.09 -24.27 2.08
C ASN A 472 -8.84 -25.12 1.82
N ARG A 473 -7.65 -24.56 2.03
CA ARG A 473 -6.38 -25.12 1.59
C ARG A 473 -6.20 -26.62 1.90
N GLN A 474 -6.49 -27.02 3.13
CA GLN A 474 -6.33 -28.41 3.62
C GLN A 474 -7.32 -29.40 2.98
N ARG A 475 -8.37 -28.91 2.32
CA ARG A 475 -9.43 -29.70 1.72
C ARG A 475 -9.32 -29.81 0.21
N VAL A 476 -8.49 -28.98 -0.43
CA VAL A 476 -8.27 -29.01 -1.88
C VAL A 476 -7.47 -30.26 -2.24
N LYS A 477 -8.08 -31.15 -3.02
CA LYS A 477 -7.46 -32.40 -3.50
C LYS A 477 -6.66 -32.20 -4.77
N ARG A 478 -7.17 -31.40 -5.70
CA ARG A 478 -6.47 -31.02 -6.93
C ARG A 478 -7.08 -29.79 -7.58
N VAL A 479 -6.27 -29.13 -8.41
CA VAL A 479 -6.72 -28.04 -9.29
C VAL A 479 -6.41 -28.39 -10.74
N VAL A 480 -7.37 -28.23 -11.64
CA VAL A 480 -7.21 -28.52 -13.07
C VAL A 480 -7.49 -27.26 -13.88
N PHE A 481 -6.54 -26.82 -14.69
CA PHE A 481 -6.70 -25.75 -15.66
C PHE A 481 -7.06 -26.36 -17.02
N LEU A 482 -8.15 -25.90 -17.62
CA LEU A 482 -8.62 -26.33 -18.94
C LEU A 482 -8.43 -25.17 -19.92
N SER A 483 -7.35 -25.20 -20.72
CA SER A 483 -6.95 -24.12 -21.62
C SER A 483 -7.24 -24.45 -23.09
N ASP A 484 -7.91 -23.53 -23.81
CA ASP A 484 -8.13 -23.58 -25.28
C ASP A 484 -7.03 -22.82 -26.05
N GLU A 485 -5.95 -22.43 -25.36
CA GLU A 485 -4.82 -21.78 -26.00
C GLU A 485 -4.14 -22.71 -27.02
N PRO A 486 -3.61 -22.16 -28.13
CA PRO A 486 -2.96 -22.97 -29.13
C PRO A 486 -1.69 -23.64 -28.55
N VAL A 487 -1.71 -24.97 -28.49
CA VAL A 487 -0.56 -25.83 -28.19
C VAL A 487 -0.58 -26.96 -29.23
N PRO A 488 0.55 -27.29 -29.88
CA PRO A 488 0.86 -26.79 -31.22
C PRO A 488 0.30 -27.63 -32.36
N GLY A 489 0.26 -26.98 -33.53
CA GLY A 489 0.18 -27.61 -34.86
C GLY A 489 1.48 -28.33 -35.26
N PRO A 490 1.64 -28.71 -36.54
CA PRO A 490 2.68 -29.65 -36.95
C PRO A 490 4.05 -28.97 -36.97
N LEU A 491 4.93 -29.20 -35.98
CA LEU A 491 6.41 -29.29 -36.07
C LEU A 491 7.08 -29.32 -34.65
N PRO A 492 8.22 -30.03 -34.45
CA PRO A 492 8.91 -30.12 -33.16
C PRO A 492 9.64 -28.84 -32.69
N ASP A 493 10.12 -27.99 -33.62
CA ASP A 493 11.03 -26.87 -33.31
C ASP A 493 10.33 -25.58 -32.82
N ASP A 494 9.00 -25.47 -32.98
CA ASP A 494 8.19 -24.27 -32.61
C ASP A 494 7.44 -24.45 -31.26
N LEU A 495 7.57 -25.62 -30.62
CA LEU A 495 6.77 -25.97 -29.45
C LEU A 495 7.25 -25.30 -28.16
N GLU A 496 8.56 -25.05 -27.99
CA GLU A 496 9.04 -24.27 -26.84
C GLU A 496 8.56 -22.80 -26.92
N GLN A 497 8.60 -22.18 -28.10
CA GLN A 497 8.07 -20.83 -28.29
C GLN A 497 6.55 -20.79 -28.05
N THR A 498 5.83 -21.80 -28.54
CA THR A 498 4.39 -21.96 -28.28
C THR A 498 4.10 -22.13 -26.78
N LEU A 499 4.91 -22.91 -26.05
CA LEU A 499 4.82 -23.02 -24.58
C LEU A 499 5.05 -21.67 -23.91
N ARG A 500 6.08 -20.92 -24.33
CA ARG A 500 6.39 -19.60 -23.77
C ARG A 500 5.28 -18.59 -24.03
N ASN A 501 4.60 -18.69 -25.17
CA ASN A 501 3.55 -17.76 -25.55
C ASN A 501 2.17 -18.12 -24.97
N SER A 502 1.85 -19.41 -24.89
CA SER A 502 0.55 -19.93 -24.43
C SER A 502 0.56 -20.30 -22.94
N CYS A 503 1.53 -21.10 -22.48
CA CYS A 503 1.58 -21.66 -21.12
C CYS A 503 2.02 -20.66 -20.04
N CYS A 504 2.58 -19.51 -20.44
CA CYS A 504 2.96 -18.46 -19.49
C CYS A 504 1.75 -17.96 -18.68
N HIS A 505 0.55 -17.92 -19.27
CA HIS A 505 -0.68 -17.55 -18.57
C HIS A 505 -1.02 -18.54 -17.45
N GLU A 506 -0.98 -19.84 -17.73
CA GLU A 506 -1.33 -20.85 -16.74
C GLU A 506 -0.27 -20.95 -15.64
N CYS A 507 1.02 -20.84 -15.97
CA CYS A 507 2.09 -20.78 -14.96
C CYS A 507 1.94 -19.57 -14.04
N ASP A 508 1.57 -18.42 -14.61
CA ASP A 508 1.28 -17.20 -13.88
C ASP A 508 0.08 -17.35 -12.94
N LEU A 509 -1.03 -17.94 -13.43
CA LEU A 509 -2.22 -18.21 -12.64
C LEU A 509 -1.95 -19.20 -11.51
N VAL A 510 -1.17 -20.26 -11.75
CA VAL A 510 -0.75 -21.19 -10.69
C VAL A 510 0.01 -20.43 -9.61
N SER A 511 0.97 -19.58 -9.97
CA SER A 511 1.66 -18.77 -8.95
C SER A 511 0.71 -17.82 -8.20
N PHE A 512 -0.27 -17.25 -8.89
CA PHE A 512 -1.24 -16.34 -8.30
C PHE A 512 -2.19 -17.02 -7.31
N LEU A 513 -2.69 -18.22 -7.63
CA LEU A 513 -3.57 -19.02 -6.75
C LEU A 513 -2.82 -19.67 -5.57
N PHE A 514 -1.50 -19.88 -5.73
CA PHE A 514 -0.65 -20.54 -4.74
C PHE A 514 0.49 -19.60 -4.30
N PRO A 515 0.18 -18.49 -3.58
CA PRO A 515 1.15 -17.45 -3.25
C PRO A 515 2.25 -17.89 -2.26
N SER A 516 2.00 -18.96 -1.49
CA SER A 516 2.92 -19.56 -0.52
C SER A 516 3.18 -21.03 -0.88
N GLY A 517 4.45 -21.47 -0.82
CA GLY A 517 4.86 -22.86 -1.05
C GLY A 517 5.73 -23.06 -2.29
N ASP A 518 6.44 -24.19 -2.34
CA ASP A 518 7.22 -24.58 -3.50
C ASP A 518 6.29 -25.00 -4.65
N LEU A 519 6.53 -24.46 -5.84
CA LEU A 519 5.91 -24.93 -7.09
C LEU A 519 6.95 -25.80 -7.79
N LYS A 520 6.57 -27.00 -8.21
CA LYS A 520 7.47 -27.94 -8.88
C LYS A 520 6.78 -28.57 -10.08
N VAL A 521 7.48 -28.66 -11.20
CA VAL A 521 6.99 -29.38 -12.38
C VAL A 521 7.30 -30.86 -12.20
N VAL A 522 6.22 -31.63 -12.05
CA VAL A 522 6.29 -33.10 -11.94
C VAL A 522 6.45 -33.71 -13.32
N GLU A 523 5.63 -33.27 -14.27
CA GLU A 523 5.61 -33.88 -15.60
C GLU A 523 5.14 -32.92 -16.69
N VAL A 524 5.68 -33.08 -17.90
CA VAL A 524 5.16 -32.46 -19.12
C VAL A 524 4.94 -33.56 -20.15
N VAL A 525 3.69 -33.76 -20.57
CA VAL A 525 3.26 -34.87 -21.43
C VAL A 525 2.52 -34.33 -22.64
N ARG A 526 2.96 -34.69 -23.84
CA ARG A 526 2.17 -34.50 -25.05
C ARG A 526 1.09 -35.59 -25.08
N THR A 527 -0.18 -35.19 -25.05
CA THR A 527 -1.32 -36.13 -25.02
C THR A 527 -1.96 -36.34 -26.38
N GLY A 528 -1.54 -35.58 -27.40
CA GLY A 528 -2.06 -35.65 -28.75
C GLY A 528 -1.37 -34.64 -29.67
N VAL A 529 -1.86 -34.54 -30.92
CA VAL A 529 -1.26 -33.64 -31.93
C VAL A 529 -1.31 -32.19 -31.46
N ASN A 530 -2.48 -31.73 -30.98
CA ASN A 530 -2.73 -30.36 -30.49
C ASN A 530 -3.07 -30.33 -28.99
N SER A 531 -2.53 -31.27 -28.21
CA SER A 531 -2.85 -31.35 -26.78
C SER A 531 -1.63 -31.68 -25.92
N LEU A 532 -1.58 -31.00 -24.78
CA LEU A 532 -0.49 -31.06 -23.83
C LEU A 532 -1.05 -31.08 -22.41
N ARG A 533 -0.42 -31.87 -21.54
CA ARG A 533 -0.67 -31.90 -20.11
C ARG A 533 0.60 -31.50 -19.36
N VAL A 534 0.48 -30.56 -18.43
CA VAL A 534 1.54 -30.19 -17.48
C VAL A 534 1.06 -30.54 -16.08
N CYS A 535 1.78 -31.39 -15.37
CA CYS A 535 1.50 -31.80 -14.00
C CYS A 535 2.48 -31.10 -13.06
N LEU A 536 1.95 -30.51 -11.99
CA LEU A 536 2.67 -29.69 -11.03
C LEU A 536 2.32 -30.14 -9.61
N ASP A 537 3.25 -30.00 -8.68
CA ASP A 537 2.96 -29.99 -7.25
C ASP A 537 3.05 -28.54 -6.76
N ALA A 538 1.98 -28.06 -6.13
CA ALA A 538 1.93 -26.72 -5.56
C ALA A 538 1.83 -26.83 -4.04
N GLY A 539 2.92 -27.21 -3.37
CA GLY A 539 2.98 -27.37 -1.92
C GLY A 539 2.04 -28.46 -1.42
N GLY A 540 2.11 -29.65 -2.01
CA GLY A 540 1.30 -30.83 -1.65
C GLY A 540 -0.09 -30.88 -2.28
N VAL A 541 -0.46 -29.87 -3.08
CA VAL A 541 -1.69 -29.89 -3.89
C VAL A 541 -1.32 -30.19 -5.34
N PRO A 542 -1.76 -31.34 -5.89
CA PRO A 542 -1.62 -31.63 -7.31
C PRO A 542 -2.33 -30.60 -8.19
N VAL A 543 -1.62 -30.06 -9.17
CA VAL A 543 -2.15 -29.14 -10.17
C VAL A 543 -1.91 -29.69 -11.56
N GLU A 544 -2.94 -29.70 -12.40
CA GLU A 544 -2.85 -30.17 -13.78
C GLU A 544 -3.25 -29.05 -14.73
N ILE A 545 -2.44 -28.75 -15.74
CA ILE A 545 -2.78 -27.84 -16.83
C ILE A 545 -2.98 -28.65 -18.09
N ARG A 546 -4.15 -28.56 -18.69
CA ARG A 546 -4.52 -29.26 -19.93
C ARG A 546 -4.74 -28.24 -21.04
N PHE A 547 -3.98 -28.37 -22.11
CA PHE A 547 -4.16 -27.60 -23.34
C PHE A 547 -4.81 -28.49 -24.40
N ALA A 548 -5.87 -28.00 -25.05
CA ALA A 548 -6.50 -28.69 -26.16
C ALA A 548 -7.21 -27.69 -27.09
N LYS A 549 -6.58 -27.34 -28.21
CA LYS A 549 -7.13 -26.37 -29.17
C LYS A 549 -8.39 -26.90 -29.88
N GLY A 550 -9.50 -26.17 -29.80
CA GLY A 550 -10.74 -26.45 -30.53
C GLY A 550 -11.60 -27.56 -29.93
N HIS A 551 -11.31 -27.98 -28.71
CA HIS A 551 -12.11 -28.96 -27.98
C HIS A 551 -13.31 -28.27 -27.31
N LYS A 552 -14.54 -28.77 -27.55
CA LYS A 552 -15.79 -28.10 -27.13
C LYS A 552 -15.94 -27.91 -25.61
N GLU A 553 -15.16 -28.64 -24.82
CA GLU A 553 -15.20 -28.64 -23.34
C GLU A 553 -14.12 -27.76 -22.68
N PHE A 554 -13.15 -27.21 -23.43
CA PHE A 554 -12.07 -26.39 -22.85
C PHE A 554 -12.38 -24.92 -23.12
N ALA A 555 -12.53 -24.14 -22.05
CA ALA A 555 -12.91 -22.72 -22.14
C ALA A 555 -12.09 -21.83 -21.19
N ASN A 556 -10.79 -22.09 -21.05
CA ASN A 556 -9.90 -21.33 -20.15
C ASN A 556 -10.39 -21.34 -18.68
N GLU A 557 -10.81 -22.52 -18.20
CA GLU A 557 -11.45 -22.74 -16.90
C GLU A 557 -10.49 -23.27 -15.83
N ILE A 558 -10.86 -23.07 -14.56
CA ILE A 558 -10.17 -23.58 -13.37
C ILE A 558 -11.15 -24.47 -12.61
N VAL A 559 -10.86 -25.76 -12.54
CA VAL A 559 -11.64 -26.74 -11.78
C VAL A 559 -10.93 -27.01 -10.46
N VAL A 560 -11.58 -26.75 -9.34
CA VAL A 560 -11.08 -27.06 -8.00
C VAL A 560 -11.87 -28.23 -7.45
N GLU A 561 -11.18 -29.31 -7.08
CA GLU A 561 -11.80 -30.46 -6.43
C GLU A 561 -11.44 -30.44 -4.94
N ALA A 562 -12.46 -30.47 -4.07
CA ALA A 562 -12.29 -30.38 -2.63
C ALA A 562 -13.23 -31.32 -1.85
N ASN A 563 -12.82 -31.73 -0.64
CA ASN A 563 -13.66 -32.47 0.30
C ASN A 563 -14.80 -31.59 0.83
N GLU A 564 -15.97 -32.18 1.14
CA GLU A 564 -17.08 -31.51 1.83
C GLU A 564 -16.76 -31.12 3.29
N GLU A 565 -17.60 -30.26 3.89
CA GLU A 565 -17.41 -29.71 5.24
C GLU A 565 -17.58 -30.76 6.34
N LYS A 566 -18.25 -31.87 6.05
CA LYS A 566 -18.48 -32.98 6.99
C LYS A 566 -17.49 -34.10 6.71
N GLU A 567 -16.84 -34.62 7.76
CA GLU A 567 -16.03 -35.84 7.68
C GLU A 567 -16.86 -36.98 7.07
N GLY A 568 -16.40 -37.51 5.92
CA GLY A 568 -17.05 -38.61 5.19
C GLY A 568 -17.96 -38.22 4.02
N GLY A 569 -18.09 -36.94 3.66
CA GLY A 569 -18.87 -36.49 2.48
C GLY A 569 -18.20 -36.74 1.11
N GLU A 570 -19.00 -36.84 0.04
CA GLU A 570 -18.53 -37.04 -1.34
C GLU A 570 -17.67 -35.86 -1.86
N ASN A 571 -16.81 -36.09 -2.87
CA ASN A 571 -15.98 -35.03 -3.45
C ASN A 571 -16.84 -34.02 -4.22
N ARG A 572 -16.70 -32.72 -3.94
CA ARG A 572 -17.36 -31.67 -4.74
C ARG A 572 -16.38 -31.05 -5.74
N LYS A 573 -16.78 -31.02 -7.02
CA LYS A 573 -16.09 -30.28 -8.08
C LYS A 573 -16.69 -28.90 -8.21
N MET A 574 -15.85 -27.88 -8.18
CA MET A 574 -16.24 -26.49 -8.38
C MET A 574 -15.50 -25.97 -9.61
N MET A 575 -16.22 -25.29 -10.50
CA MET A 575 -15.65 -24.76 -11.74
C MET A 575 -15.70 -23.24 -11.71
N PHE A 576 -14.55 -22.62 -11.96
CA PHE A 576 -14.33 -21.18 -11.95
C PHE A 576 -13.69 -20.80 -13.29
N GLY A 577 -14.41 -20.17 -14.22
CA GLY A 577 -13.86 -19.92 -15.57
C GLY A 577 -14.84 -19.34 -16.58
N PHE A 578 -14.37 -19.10 -17.81
CA PHE A 578 -15.22 -18.64 -18.92
C PHE A 578 -16.10 -19.80 -19.40
N ARG A 579 -17.43 -19.66 -19.38
CA ARG A 579 -18.25 -20.54 -20.22
C ARG A 579 -17.93 -20.20 -21.67
N GLY A 580 -17.42 -21.17 -22.42
CA GLY A 580 -17.02 -20.96 -23.81
C GLY A 580 -18.10 -20.24 -24.60
N VAL A 581 -17.74 -19.10 -25.20
CA VAL A 581 -18.60 -18.42 -26.18
C VAL A 581 -18.88 -19.40 -27.32
N PRO A 582 -20.14 -19.61 -27.74
CA PRO A 582 -20.44 -20.41 -28.92
C PRO A 582 -19.63 -19.90 -30.11
N ARG A 583 -19.06 -20.82 -30.89
CA ARG A 583 -18.22 -20.54 -32.07
C ARG A 583 -18.83 -19.51 -33.04
N GLU A 584 -20.15 -19.38 -33.01
CA GLU A 584 -21.00 -18.50 -33.81
C GLU A 584 -20.80 -17.00 -33.54
N ALA A 585 -20.31 -16.61 -32.35
CA ALA A 585 -20.04 -15.20 -32.01
C ALA A 585 -18.58 -14.77 -32.28
N ARG A 586 -17.71 -15.67 -32.77
CA ARG A 586 -16.35 -15.34 -33.22
C ARG A 586 -16.37 -14.99 -34.72
N THR A 587 -16.96 -13.86 -35.11
CA THR A 587 -16.81 -13.37 -36.49
C THR A 587 -15.51 -12.58 -36.66
N VAL A 588 -14.67 -13.05 -37.58
CA VAL A 588 -13.52 -12.30 -38.12
C VAL A 588 -14.03 -11.38 -39.23
N GLY A 589 -13.73 -10.08 -39.14
CA GLY A 589 -13.60 -9.22 -40.31
C GLY A 589 -14.27 -7.86 -40.23
N GLY A 590 -13.43 -6.81 -40.19
CA GLY A 590 -13.57 -5.60 -41.02
C GLY A 590 -14.83 -4.75 -40.87
N GLY A 591 -14.66 -3.58 -40.25
CA GLY A 591 -15.67 -2.50 -40.23
C GLY A 591 -16.37 -2.40 -38.87
N GLY A 592 -16.74 -1.17 -38.51
CA GLY A 592 -17.18 -0.76 -37.17
C GLY A 592 -18.09 -1.75 -36.44
N ASP A 593 -17.84 -1.89 -35.13
CA ASP A 593 -18.68 -2.57 -34.12
C ASP A 593 -18.35 -4.05 -33.78
N GLY A 594 -17.11 -4.51 -34.02
CA GLY A 594 -16.67 -5.87 -33.68
C GLY A 594 -16.29 -6.08 -32.21
N GLN A 595 -17.17 -6.69 -31.40
CA GLN A 595 -16.82 -7.28 -30.10
C GLN A 595 -15.88 -8.48 -30.30
N PHE A 596 -14.58 -8.29 -30.10
CA PHE A 596 -13.56 -9.33 -30.28
C PHE A 596 -13.50 -10.33 -29.10
N TRP A 597 -14.13 -9.99 -27.98
CA TRP A 597 -14.01 -10.66 -26.68
C TRP A 597 -15.36 -10.72 -25.98
N CYS A 598 -15.59 -11.74 -25.14
CA CYS A 598 -16.75 -11.73 -24.24
C CYS A 598 -16.61 -10.63 -23.18
N ASP A 599 -17.74 -10.21 -22.62
CA ASP A 599 -17.81 -9.11 -21.64
C ASP A 599 -16.88 -9.30 -20.45
N GLU A 600 -16.66 -10.55 -20.02
CA GLU A 600 -15.78 -10.83 -18.89
C GLU A 600 -14.29 -10.65 -19.22
N TYR A 601 -13.88 -10.98 -20.44
CA TYR A 601 -12.48 -10.81 -20.87
C TYR A 601 -12.17 -9.31 -21.06
N ALA A 602 -13.12 -8.55 -21.59
CA ALA A 602 -13.04 -7.09 -21.65
C ALA A 602 -13.00 -6.46 -20.25
N SER A 603 -13.82 -6.95 -19.31
CA SER A 603 -13.83 -6.51 -17.91
C SER A 603 -12.47 -6.75 -17.22
N ALA A 604 -11.84 -7.90 -17.45
CA ALA A 604 -10.52 -8.22 -16.90
C ALA A 604 -9.44 -7.26 -17.42
N TYR A 605 -9.40 -6.97 -18.73
CA TYR A 605 -8.49 -5.97 -19.28
C TYR A 605 -8.75 -4.58 -18.71
N LYS A 606 -10.01 -4.13 -18.69
CA LYS A 606 -10.40 -2.85 -18.09
C LYS A 606 -9.89 -2.71 -16.67
N GLN A 607 -10.07 -3.73 -15.85
CA GLN A 607 -9.60 -3.69 -14.46
C GLN A 607 -8.06 -3.71 -14.38
N MET A 608 -7.37 -4.45 -15.25
CA MET A 608 -5.90 -4.41 -15.35
C MET A 608 -5.38 -3.01 -15.69
N PHE A 609 -5.95 -2.33 -16.70
CA PHE A 609 -5.54 -0.98 -17.07
C PHE A 609 -5.85 0.04 -15.97
N ARG A 610 -7.03 -0.06 -15.34
CA ARG A 610 -7.37 0.79 -14.19
C ARG A 610 -6.34 0.61 -13.09
N THR A 611 -6.07 -0.64 -12.68
CA THR A 611 -5.05 -0.92 -11.67
C THR A 611 -3.68 -0.37 -12.08
N PHE A 612 -3.24 -0.57 -13.32
CA PHE A 612 -1.97 -0.01 -13.79
C PHE A 612 -1.93 1.51 -13.69
N CYS A 613 -2.95 2.20 -14.20
CA CYS A 613 -3.00 3.65 -14.19
C CYS A 613 -3.14 4.21 -12.78
N ASP A 614 -3.97 3.59 -11.94
CA ASP A 614 -4.22 4.01 -10.56
C ASP A 614 -2.95 3.85 -9.71
N LEU A 615 -2.29 2.69 -9.77
CA LEU A 615 -0.99 2.47 -9.15
C LEU A 615 0.05 3.49 -9.65
N SER A 616 0.07 3.76 -10.95
CA SER A 616 1.03 4.70 -11.57
C SER A 616 0.75 6.16 -11.22
N LYS A 617 -0.51 6.52 -10.93
CA LYS A 617 -0.93 7.80 -10.37
C LYS A 617 -0.74 7.89 -8.85
N GLY A 618 -0.28 6.80 -8.23
CA GLY A 618 0.00 6.69 -6.80
C GLY A 618 -1.22 6.43 -5.92
N SER A 619 -2.36 5.96 -6.44
CA SER A 619 -3.43 5.46 -5.56
C SER A 619 -2.86 4.38 -4.63
N GLU A 620 -3.24 4.41 -3.34
CA GLU A 620 -2.80 3.48 -2.28
C GLU A 620 -2.43 2.10 -2.85
N GLU A 621 -1.18 1.63 -2.64
CA GLU A 621 -0.70 0.22 -2.75
C GLU A 621 0.62 -0.05 -3.56
N VAL A 622 1.70 0.69 -3.30
CA VAL A 622 3.06 0.29 -3.75
C VAL A 622 3.48 -1.10 -3.18
N VAL A 623 2.94 -1.49 -2.02
CA VAL A 623 3.17 -2.80 -1.40
C VAL A 623 2.56 -3.94 -2.21
N GLN A 624 1.37 -3.75 -2.82
CA GLN A 624 0.76 -4.78 -3.66
C GLN A 624 1.53 -5.00 -4.95
N MET A 625 2.14 -3.96 -5.53
CA MET A 625 3.01 -4.08 -6.70
C MET A 625 4.18 -5.04 -6.43
N THR A 626 4.81 -4.94 -5.26
CA THR A 626 5.93 -5.82 -4.88
C THR A 626 5.48 -7.27 -4.74
N GLY A 627 4.28 -7.50 -4.18
CA GLY A 627 3.66 -8.83 -4.10
C GLY A 627 3.30 -9.41 -5.46
N ALA A 628 2.68 -8.61 -6.34
CA ALA A 628 2.30 -9.01 -7.69
C ALA A 628 3.52 -9.37 -8.54
N LEU A 629 4.58 -8.54 -8.50
CA LEU A 629 5.85 -8.80 -9.18
C LEU A 629 6.57 -10.05 -8.66
N ARG A 630 6.56 -10.30 -7.33
CA ARG A 630 7.09 -11.55 -6.78
C ARG A 630 6.34 -12.78 -7.30
N SER A 631 5.01 -12.70 -7.41
CA SER A 631 4.20 -13.78 -7.98
C SER A 631 4.48 -13.98 -9.48
N HIS A 632 4.60 -12.92 -10.28
CA HIS A 632 4.99 -13.04 -11.69
C HIS A 632 6.35 -13.73 -11.85
N GLY A 633 7.33 -13.36 -11.01
CA GLY A 633 8.66 -14.01 -11.02
C GLY A 633 8.60 -15.51 -10.80
N ARG A 634 7.80 -15.97 -9.82
CA ARG A 634 7.55 -17.41 -9.59
C ARG A 634 6.88 -18.08 -10.79
N GLY A 635 5.92 -17.41 -11.44
CA GLY A 635 5.28 -17.91 -12.66
C GLY A 635 6.27 -18.08 -13.82
N PHE A 636 7.16 -17.12 -14.05
CA PHE A 636 8.21 -17.22 -15.07
C PHE A 636 9.25 -18.30 -14.72
N SER A 637 9.65 -18.45 -13.46
CA SER A 637 10.53 -19.56 -13.04
C SER A 637 9.88 -20.93 -13.29
N LEU A 638 8.57 -21.05 -13.02
CA LEU A 638 7.82 -22.27 -13.28
C LEU A 638 7.76 -22.57 -14.80
N LEU A 639 7.57 -21.55 -15.62
CA LEU A 639 7.59 -21.68 -17.07
C LEU A 639 8.95 -22.18 -17.60
N GLU A 640 10.06 -21.69 -17.05
CA GLU A 640 11.40 -22.20 -17.40
C GLU A 640 11.57 -23.68 -17.02
N GLU A 641 11.03 -24.10 -15.88
CA GLU A 641 11.04 -25.50 -15.47
C GLU A 641 10.21 -26.36 -16.43
N VAL A 642 9.03 -25.90 -16.86
CA VAL A 642 8.19 -26.58 -17.85
C VAL A 642 8.95 -26.76 -19.18
N CYS A 643 9.61 -25.70 -19.66
CA CYS A 643 10.42 -25.76 -20.87
C CYS A 643 11.64 -26.69 -20.70
N GLY A 644 12.28 -26.68 -19.52
CA GLY A 644 13.37 -27.58 -19.17
C GLY A 644 12.96 -29.06 -19.22
N ARG A 645 11.85 -29.42 -18.58
CA ARG A 645 11.29 -30.78 -18.61
C ARG A 645 10.92 -31.24 -20.02
N TRP A 646 10.41 -30.32 -20.84
CA TRP A 646 10.14 -30.60 -22.25
C TRP A 646 11.43 -30.95 -23.02
N ARG A 647 12.51 -30.18 -22.81
CA ARG A 647 13.82 -30.43 -23.42
C ARG A 647 14.42 -31.76 -22.98
N GLU A 648 14.35 -32.09 -21.69
CA GLU A 648 14.84 -33.36 -21.12
C GLU A 648 14.21 -34.59 -21.79
N ARG A 649 12.95 -34.49 -22.22
CA ARG A 649 12.22 -35.54 -22.93
C ARG A 649 12.50 -35.60 -24.44
N GLY A 650 13.53 -34.89 -24.91
CA GLY A 650 13.97 -34.95 -26.30
C GLY A 650 13.06 -34.22 -27.29
N GLY A 651 12.26 -33.24 -26.84
CA GLY A 651 11.47 -32.38 -27.72
C GLY A 651 10.34 -33.10 -28.46
N GLY A 652 9.80 -34.18 -27.90
CA GLY A 652 8.74 -34.96 -28.53
C GLY A 652 9.22 -35.94 -29.60
N ARG A 653 10.42 -36.52 -29.46
CA ARG A 653 10.75 -37.76 -30.17
C ARG A 653 9.82 -38.85 -29.68
N ASP A 654 8.92 -39.25 -30.58
CA ASP A 654 7.92 -40.30 -30.49
C ASP A 654 8.22 -41.38 -29.44
N THR A 655 7.60 -41.30 -28.26
CA THR A 655 7.35 -42.49 -27.45
C THR A 655 6.00 -43.02 -27.90
N GLY A 656 6.02 -43.71 -29.04
CA GLY A 656 4.88 -44.46 -29.50
C GLY A 656 4.47 -45.48 -28.45
N THR A 657 3.43 -45.15 -27.69
CA THR A 657 2.48 -46.10 -27.11
C THR A 657 1.22 -45.33 -26.74
N ALA A 658 0.20 -45.52 -27.57
CA ALA A 658 -1.18 -45.26 -27.20
C ALA A 658 -1.53 -46.04 -25.93
N ALA A 659 -2.12 -45.37 -24.94
CA ALA A 659 -2.87 -46.00 -23.87
C ALA A 659 -3.98 -45.06 -23.38
N VAL A 660 -5.16 -45.33 -23.97
CA VAL A 660 -6.57 -45.16 -23.52
C VAL A 660 -6.90 -44.01 -22.58
#